data_AF-A0A661SRT0-F1
#
_entry.id   AF-A0A661SRT0-F1
#
_cell.length_a   1.000
_cell.length_b   1.000
_cell.length_c   1.000
_cell.angle_alpha   90.00
_cell.angle_beta   90.00
_cell.angle_gamma   90.00
#
_symmetry.space_group_name_H-M   'P 1'
#
loop_
_entity.id
_entity.type
_entity.pdbx_description
1 polymer ?
#
loop_
_entity_poly.entity_id
_entity_poly.type
_entity_poly.pdbx_seq_one_letter_code
_entity_poly.pdbx_strand_id
1 'polypeptide(L)'
;MAFPIDFKVKLNTSTSPATFENEYLEFYYKDLMGGTTTLYRFELRGTVTSPDDAPSVSSTTPADSATDIAIDANIAISFSEDVSIATGWFTITGSRSGSHTATVSGGLQDYTLDPDSDFWYAETVTVTLDKTKITDSDSTDPPDEMAADDIRSFGIACSPAIEVTSSDDDGEGTLRDALIGICDSGTITFDAGLADTSITLTSNELTINKDVTINNTDAANLTISGNSAFRVFHINSGKTVQIKGLTIANGSVSDHGGGINNEGDLTLTNCTLYDNEVNGSLKLGGGIHNSGTATITNCTFSGNRANSGSGGAIYNEGTVTVTNCTLYNNHGASGGGITTTGTATVQNSIIAGNTADTLFPDVAGTFISNDHNLLSETGTGFESDLIEADINKVIETTLKNNGGLTKTYALIQSPDMSPAVDAGNNSDAPGTDQRGESRPIDGDRIGSATADIGAFEAPIPLAVSINNSASANEGDGTMNFTVNCSSASDGTVKVYYTMSSGTAVSGDYTPRTSSLTIPDGDSSGIIAVNIADDALDEDNETFTVELTGADNATLGNTLSTGTIIDNDTAALSINDVTITEGNSGTANATFTVSLSPRSTKTVTVNCSTANSTAAAGTDYEATSGSLEFTAGQTSKTFTVPIIGEIMDEDEETFVVNLSGPSGGAIIETAQGICTITDNDSPPSLSIDDITVTEGNSGTVNAAFTVTLSTASSKSVTVDYETADNTAISGTDYTTAGPGTLAFSPGETTKTVNISVNGDIMDEDSESFHVSLSNPANATIADGQGIGTITTDDAPPALSIDDVTMTEGNEGTVSATFTISLSTASSRTVTVNCQTADVTAIGGIDYDVITASPLTFEPGDVTKTVEIIVSGDTADEHDETFYV
;
A
#
# COMPACT_ATOMS: atom_id res chain seq x y z
N MET A 1 38.46 21.41 143.10
CA MET A 1 38.90 21.64 141.71
C MET A 1 37.72 21.33 140.82
N ALA A 2 37.12 22.34 140.19
CA ALA A 2 36.11 22.13 139.16
C ALA A 2 36.86 21.95 137.83
N PHE A 3 36.87 20.75 137.27
CA PHE A 3 37.34 20.52 135.91
C PHE A 3 36.15 20.78 134.97
N PRO A 4 36.23 21.74 134.03
CA PRO A 4 35.23 21.81 132.96
C PRO A 4 35.36 20.55 132.12
N ILE A 5 34.28 19.79 132.00
CA ILE A 5 34.19 18.66 131.08
C ILE A 5 33.44 19.17 129.84
N ASP A 6 34.17 19.32 128.73
CA ASP A 6 33.58 19.56 127.41
C ASP A 6 33.08 18.23 126.85
N PHE A 7 31.78 18.13 126.58
CA PHE A 7 31.21 17.03 125.82
C PHE A 7 31.00 17.44 124.37
N LYS A 8 31.61 16.71 123.43
CA LYS A 8 31.28 16.79 122.00
C LYS A 8 30.42 15.59 121.63
N VAL A 9 29.17 15.82 121.25
CA VAL A 9 28.26 14.79 120.76
C VAL A 9 28.34 14.79 119.23
N LYS A 10 28.63 13.64 118.62
CA LYS A 10 28.60 13.45 117.15
C LYS A 10 27.42 12.53 116.83
N LEU A 11 26.40 13.05 116.16
CA LEU A 11 25.29 12.27 115.62
C LEU A 11 25.70 11.76 114.23
N ASN A 12 25.56 10.45 113.98
CA ASN A 12 25.76 9.83 112.67
C ASN A 12 24.39 9.40 112.16
N THR A 13 23.85 10.07 111.14
CA THR A 13 22.64 9.63 110.42
C THR A 13 23.02 9.34 108.98
N SER A 14 22.72 8.15 108.49
CA SER A 14 23.20 7.67 107.19
C SER A 14 22.14 7.62 106.08
N THR A 15 20.99 8.29 106.20
CA THR A 15 20.03 8.57 105.10
C THR A 15 18.78 9.31 105.62
N SER A 16 18.34 10.35 104.89
CA SER A 16 17.05 11.09 105.00
C SER A 16 16.86 12.03 106.22
N PRO A 17 16.18 13.19 106.07
CA PRO A 17 16.02 14.17 107.15
C PRO A 17 15.23 13.58 108.33
N ALA A 18 15.79 13.70 109.54
CA ALA A 18 15.14 13.33 110.79
C ALA A 18 14.95 14.58 111.66
N THR A 19 13.72 14.81 112.13
CA THR A 19 13.39 15.85 113.11
C THR A 19 13.46 15.25 114.51
N PHE A 20 14.35 15.75 115.36
CA PHE A 20 14.45 15.29 116.74
C PHE A 20 13.64 16.23 117.65
N GLU A 21 12.47 15.79 118.14
CA GLU A 21 11.72 16.45 119.21
C GLU A 21 11.66 15.56 120.45
N ASN A 22 12.02 16.13 121.61
CA ASN A 22 11.98 15.49 122.94
C ASN A 22 12.89 14.25 123.13
N GLU A 23 13.96 14.11 122.34
CA GLU A 23 15.01 13.12 122.64
C GLU A 23 16.02 13.66 123.66
N TYR A 24 16.34 12.83 124.66
CA TYR A 24 17.20 13.21 125.77
C TYR A 24 18.51 12.42 125.75
N LEU A 25 19.63 13.14 125.85
CA LEU A 25 20.92 12.53 126.12
C LEU A 25 21.17 12.55 127.63
N GLU A 26 21.16 11.37 128.23
CA GLU A 26 21.33 11.16 129.68
C GLU A 26 22.74 10.70 130.01
N PHE A 27 23.43 11.43 130.88
CA PHE A 27 24.73 11.02 131.40
C PHE A 27 24.70 10.89 132.92
N TYR A 28 25.12 9.73 133.40
CA TYR A 28 25.25 9.42 134.82
C TYR A 28 26.70 9.68 135.25
N TYR A 29 26.94 10.79 135.94
CA TYR A 29 28.24 11.05 136.54
C TYR A 29 28.31 10.40 137.91
N LYS A 30 29.25 9.45 138.11
CA LYS A 30 29.49 8.78 139.39
C LYS A 30 30.89 9.15 139.90
N ASP A 31 30.95 9.86 141.02
CA ASP A 31 32.21 10.21 141.68
C ASP A 31 32.92 8.93 142.17
N LEU A 32 34.20 8.77 141.80
CA LEU A 32 35.07 7.63 142.11
C LEU A 32 35.40 7.51 143.62
N MET A 33 35.03 8.50 144.43
CA MET A 33 35.20 8.52 145.90
C MET A 33 33.91 8.16 146.68
N GLY A 34 33.01 7.35 146.09
CA GLY A 34 32.04 6.57 146.88
C GLY A 34 30.83 7.32 147.44
N GLY A 35 30.21 8.26 146.70
CA GLY A 35 28.92 8.81 147.11
C GLY A 35 28.17 9.61 146.04
N THR A 36 26.97 9.13 145.68
CA THR A 36 25.91 9.72 144.81
C THR A 36 26.20 9.92 143.32
N THR A 37 25.33 9.34 142.47
CA THR A 37 25.30 9.53 141.02
C THR A 37 24.35 10.67 140.67
N THR A 38 24.82 11.68 139.96
CA THR A 38 23.99 12.79 139.49
C THR A 38 23.70 12.61 138.00
N LEU A 39 22.42 12.61 137.63
CA LEU A 39 21.97 12.54 136.24
C LEU A 39 21.95 13.95 135.64
N TYR A 40 22.66 14.14 134.54
CA TYR A 40 22.52 15.31 133.69
C TYR A 40 21.76 14.91 132.43
N ARG A 41 20.68 15.62 132.14
CA ARG A 41 19.83 15.40 130.98
C ARG A 41 19.91 16.62 130.07
N PHE A 42 20.32 16.41 128.82
CA PHE A 42 20.35 17.45 127.79
C PHE A 42 19.28 17.14 126.75
N GLU A 43 18.46 18.13 126.42
CA GLU A 43 17.45 18.04 125.37
C GLU A 43 18.09 18.39 124.03
N LEU A 44 17.98 17.50 123.05
CA LEU A 44 18.44 17.75 121.68
C LEU A 44 17.26 18.25 120.84
N ARG A 45 17.42 19.39 120.16
CA ARG A 45 16.45 19.94 119.20
C ARG A 45 17.18 20.42 117.95
N GLY A 46 16.81 19.91 116.77
CA GLY A 46 17.38 20.32 115.47
C GLY A 46 17.05 19.36 114.33
N THR A 47 17.26 19.80 113.09
CA THR A 47 17.15 19.04 111.83
C THR A 47 18.53 18.87 111.21
N VAL A 48 18.79 17.71 110.60
CA VAL A 48 20.00 17.45 109.80
C VAL A 48 19.56 17.20 108.36
N THR A 49 19.98 18.06 107.43
CA THR A 49 19.83 17.87 105.97
C THR A 49 21.15 17.33 105.39
N SER A 50 21.07 16.54 104.31
CA SER A 50 22.25 16.18 103.52
C SER A 50 22.75 17.42 102.77
N PRO A 51 24.06 17.56 102.51
CA PRO A 51 24.53 18.61 101.61
C PRO A 51 23.98 18.35 100.21
N ASP A 52 23.33 19.35 99.64
CA ASP A 52 22.90 19.34 98.25
C ASP A 52 24.08 19.53 97.29
N ASP A 53 23.98 18.94 96.11
CA ASP A 53 24.97 19.12 95.03
C ASP A 53 24.41 20.15 94.04
N ALA A 54 25.28 20.93 93.38
CA ALA A 54 24.80 21.91 92.40
C ALA A 54 24.17 21.20 91.19
N PRO A 55 23.11 21.78 90.57
CA PRO A 55 22.55 21.28 89.33
C PRO A 55 23.62 21.04 88.26
N SER A 56 23.54 19.90 87.58
CA SER A 56 24.46 19.51 86.52
C SER A 56 23.76 18.66 85.45
N VAL A 57 24.32 18.58 84.24
CA VAL A 57 23.79 17.71 83.18
C VAL A 57 24.20 16.27 83.46
N SER A 58 23.24 15.38 83.69
CA SER A 58 23.48 13.96 83.95
C SER A 58 23.67 13.15 82.66
N SER A 59 22.96 13.53 81.58
CA SER A 59 23.07 12.89 80.27
C SER A 59 22.49 13.75 79.15
N THR A 60 23.00 13.54 77.94
CA THR A 60 22.42 14.07 76.71
C THR A 60 22.16 12.95 75.71
N THR A 61 21.16 13.14 74.85
CA THR A 61 20.97 12.35 73.62
C THR A 61 20.79 13.33 72.47
N PRO A 62 21.70 13.43 71.49
CA PRO A 62 22.94 12.63 71.34
C PRO A 62 23.93 12.77 72.51
N ALA A 63 24.67 11.69 72.77
CA ALA A 63 25.75 11.73 73.76
C ALA A 63 26.88 12.64 73.30
N ASP A 64 27.63 13.19 74.25
CA ASP A 64 28.80 14.01 73.95
C ASP A 64 29.82 13.26 73.10
N SER A 65 30.32 13.91 72.06
CA SER A 65 31.19 13.36 71.01
C SER A 65 30.61 12.18 70.22
N ALA A 66 29.29 11.96 70.24
CA ALA A 66 28.66 10.97 69.37
C ALA A 66 28.83 11.34 67.89
N THR A 67 28.93 10.34 67.03
CA THR A 67 29.01 10.50 65.56
C THR A 67 27.80 9.86 64.90
N ASP A 68 27.64 10.10 63.60
CA ASP A 68 26.61 9.47 62.76
C ASP A 68 25.18 9.75 63.23
N ILE A 69 24.97 10.96 63.76
CA ILE A 69 23.67 11.44 64.20
C ILE A 69 22.84 11.89 62.99
N ALA A 70 21.53 11.61 63.02
CA ALA A 70 20.61 12.03 61.97
C ALA A 70 20.50 13.57 61.90
N ILE A 71 20.24 14.08 60.69
CA ILE A 71 20.13 15.53 60.45
C ILE A 71 18.97 16.18 61.22
N ASP A 72 17.91 15.42 61.51
CA ASP A 72 16.69 15.85 62.21
C ASP A 72 16.73 15.51 63.72
N ALA A 73 17.93 15.31 64.28
CA ALA A 73 18.07 14.85 65.65
C ALA A 73 17.64 15.90 66.68
N ASN A 74 16.62 15.54 67.45
CA ASN A 74 16.27 16.19 68.71
C ASN A 74 17.41 16.06 69.74
N ILE A 75 17.58 17.09 70.58
CA ILE A 75 18.57 17.11 71.66
C ILE A 75 17.84 16.96 73.00
N ALA A 76 17.92 15.78 73.60
CA ALA A 76 17.43 15.55 74.96
C ALA A 76 18.52 15.86 76.00
N ILE A 77 18.15 16.56 77.07
CA ILE A 77 19.01 16.96 78.19
C ILE A 77 18.33 16.51 79.47
N SER A 78 19.04 15.73 80.28
CA SER A 78 18.62 15.36 81.64
C SER A 78 19.56 16.00 82.64
N PHE A 79 19.00 16.63 83.68
CA PHE A 79 19.73 17.22 84.80
C PHE A 79 19.81 16.24 85.99
N SER A 80 20.75 16.48 86.92
CA SER A 80 20.91 15.71 88.17
C SER A 80 19.70 15.78 89.10
N GLU A 81 18.86 16.81 88.93
CA GLU A 81 17.73 17.20 89.79
C GLU A 81 16.74 18.09 89.02
N ASP A 82 15.67 18.55 89.68
CA ASP A 82 14.66 19.43 89.09
C ASP A 82 15.18 20.88 88.97
N VAL A 83 15.34 21.42 87.76
CA VAL A 83 15.86 22.78 87.53
C VAL A 83 14.80 23.78 87.09
N SER A 84 15.00 25.03 87.49
CA SER A 84 14.30 26.21 87.01
C SER A 84 15.11 26.92 85.92
N ILE A 85 14.51 27.11 84.74
CA ILE A 85 15.17 27.65 83.56
C ILE A 85 14.67 29.07 83.21
N ALA A 86 15.60 29.98 82.90
CA ALA A 86 15.32 31.30 82.37
C ALA A 86 15.36 31.31 80.83
N THR A 87 14.74 32.32 80.20
CA THR A 87 14.77 32.47 78.73
C THR A 87 16.21 32.62 78.22
N GLY A 88 16.56 31.89 77.14
CA GLY A 88 17.90 31.91 76.55
C GLY A 88 18.93 31.08 77.31
N TRP A 89 18.51 29.99 77.96
CA TRP A 89 19.37 29.09 78.74
C TRP A 89 20.26 28.16 77.90
N PHE A 90 20.10 28.15 76.57
CA PHE A 90 20.91 27.34 75.66
C PHE A 90 21.23 28.07 74.35
N THR A 91 22.28 27.62 73.67
CA THR A 91 22.54 27.91 72.24
C THR A 91 22.86 26.61 71.51
N ILE A 92 22.34 26.45 70.29
CA ILE A 92 22.68 25.35 69.38
C ILE A 92 23.37 25.97 68.16
N THR A 93 24.55 25.48 67.83
CA THR A 93 25.33 25.93 66.67
C THR A 93 25.90 24.74 65.92
N GLY A 94 25.45 24.54 64.68
CA GLY A 94 26.11 23.69 63.70
C GLY A 94 27.30 24.41 63.08
N SER A 95 28.40 23.70 62.86
CA SER A 95 29.60 24.25 62.23
C SER A 95 29.38 24.78 60.81
N ARG A 96 28.26 24.42 60.17
CA ARG A 96 27.93 24.75 58.77
C ARG A 96 26.52 25.31 58.63
N SER A 97 25.54 24.67 59.26
CA SER A 97 24.15 25.16 59.31
C SER A 97 23.99 26.43 60.16
N GLY A 98 25.00 26.77 60.97
CA GLY A 98 25.01 28.01 61.75
C GLY A 98 24.23 27.87 63.05
N SER A 99 23.60 28.98 63.49
CA SER A 99 22.88 28.99 64.77
C SER A 99 21.42 28.58 64.57
N HIS A 100 20.94 27.70 65.45
CA HIS A 100 19.56 27.22 65.45
C HIS A 100 18.79 27.75 66.64
N THR A 101 17.51 28.04 66.42
CA THR A 101 16.54 28.10 67.51
C THR A 101 15.97 26.70 67.76
N ALA A 102 15.32 26.47 68.90
CA ALA A 102 14.69 25.18 69.16
C ALA A 102 13.38 25.32 69.94
N THR A 103 12.42 24.48 69.59
CA THR A 103 11.21 24.28 70.39
C THR A 103 11.55 23.45 71.61
N VAL A 104 11.22 23.95 72.80
CA VAL A 104 11.51 23.26 74.06
C VAL A 104 10.27 22.50 74.53
N SER A 105 10.42 21.22 74.83
CA SER A 105 9.42 20.40 75.49
C SER A 105 10.00 19.64 76.69
N GLY A 106 9.15 19.06 77.54
CA GLY A 106 9.55 18.49 78.83
C GLY A 106 9.40 19.48 79.99
N GLY A 107 10.19 19.31 81.05
CA GLY A 107 10.20 20.21 82.21
C GLY A 107 10.79 19.59 83.48
N LEU A 108 11.21 20.46 84.40
CA LEU A 108 11.90 20.15 85.66
C LEU A 108 13.27 19.52 85.44
N GLN A 109 13.34 18.21 85.20
CA GLN A 109 14.61 17.47 85.11
C GLN A 109 14.99 17.10 83.66
N ASP A 110 13.99 16.85 82.80
CA ASP A 110 14.19 16.38 81.43
C ASP A 110 13.64 17.38 80.41
N TYR A 111 14.50 17.83 79.51
CA TYR A 111 14.17 18.75 78.43
C TYR A 111 14.51 18.14 77.08
N THR A 112 13.70 18.43 76.07
CA THR A 112 13.99 18.11 74.66
C THR A 112 13.97 19.39 73.85
N LEU A 113 15.05 19.64 73.14
CA LEU A 113 15.23 20.74 72.20
C LEU A 113 15.05 20.19 70.79
N ASP A 114 14.02 20.66 70.09
CA ASP A 114 13.73 20.35 68.68
C ASP A 114 14.19 21.52 67.81
N PRO A 115 15.34 21.42 67.11
CA PRO A 115 15.88 22.49 66.28
C PRO A 115 14.88 22.99 65.22
N ASP A 116 15.00 24.26 64.84
CA ASP A 116 14.10 24.91 63.87
C ASP A 116 14.30 24.45 62.42
N SER A 117 15.42 23.80 62.12
CA SER A 117 15.71 23.17 60.85
C SER A 117 16.68 22.00 61.03
N ASP A 118 16.72 21.11 60.04
CA ASP A 118 17.68 20.01 59.99
C ASP A 118 19.13 20.54 59.98
N PHE A 119 20.03 19.79 60.60
CA PHE A 119 21.47 20.00 60.54
C PHE A 119 22.04 19.56 59.19
N TRP A 120 23.21 20.06 58.85
CA TRP A 120 23.92 19.75 57.63
C TRP A 120 24.81 18.50 57.74
N TYR A 121 24.99 17.79 56.64
CA TYR A 121 25.78 16.56 56.61
C TYR A 121 27.25 16.78 57.00
N ALA A 122 27.78 15.80 57.74
CA ALA A 122 29.15 15.76 58.26
C ALA A 122 29.56 17.00 59.07
N GLU A 123 28.59 17.73 59.64
CA GLU A 123 28.88 18.88 60.49
C GLU A 123 28.99 18.50 61.98
N THR A 124 29.69 19.32 62.74
CA THR A 124 29.71 19.24 64.21
C THR A 124 28.68 20.21 64.78
N VAL A 125 27.74 19.70 65.55
CA VAL A 125 26.77 20.50 66.31
C VAL A 125 27.29 20.70 67.73
N THR A 126 27.26 21.93 68.22
CA THR A 126 27.64 22.29 69.60
C THR A 126 26.42 22.87 70.33
N VAL A 127 26.14 22.32 71.51
CA VAL A 127 25.09 22.77 72.41
C VAL A 127 25.75 23.33 73.66
N THR A 128 25.47 24.58 73.99
CA THR A 128 26.00 25.25 75.19
C THR A 128 24.83 25.61 76.09
N LEU A 129 24.88 25.16 77.35
CA LEU A 129 23.92 25.52 78.40
C LEU A 129 24.52 26.61 79.29
N ASP A 130 23.84 27.75 79.39
CA ASP A 130 24.30 28.91 80.16
C ASP A 130 24.01 28.70 81.65
N LYS A 131 25.09 28.56 82.43
CA LYS A 131 25.01 28.31 83.88
C LYS A 131 24.24 29.37 84.65
N THR A 132 24.20 30.61 84.14
CA THR A 132 23.55 31.74 84.82
C THR A 132 22.03 31.74 84.63
N LYS A 133 21.52 30.81 83.81
CA LYS A 133 20.11 30.70 83.43
C LYS A 133 19.44 29.43 83.93
N ILE A 134 20.19 28.57 84.61
CA ILE A 134 19.73 27.28 85.11
C ILE A 134 20.04 27.22 86.60
N THR A 135 18.99 27.20 87.40
CA THR A 135 19.10 27.12 88.87
C THR A 135 18.33 25.94 89.39
N ASP A 136 18.63 25.48 90.59
CA ASP A 136 17.79 24.54 91.31
C ASP A 136 16.37 25.12 91.48
N SER A 137 15.36 24.26 91.35
CA SER A 137 13.97 24.59 91.65
C SER A 137 13.70 24.68 93.16
N ASP A 138 14.50 24.00 93.99
CA ASP A 138 14.48 24.14 95.46
C ASP A 138 15.51 25.18 95.93
N SER A 139 15.15 26.46 95.85
CA SER A 139 16.00 27.56 96.33
C SER A 139 16.24 27.60 97.85
N THR A 140 15.89 26.54 98.60
CA THR A 140 16.03 26.49 100.05
C THR A 140 17.23 25.67 100.53
N ASP A 141 17.95 24.99 99.63
CA ASP A 141 19.16 24.21 99.94
C ASP A 141 20.33 24.50 98.95
N PRO A 142 21.22 25.48 99.25
CA PRO A 142 22.32 25.82 98.34
C PRO A 142 23.40 24.73 98.28
N PRO A 143 24.00 24.49 97.09
CA PRO A 143 24.18 25.47 96.00
C PRO A 143 23.17 25.44 94.83
N ASP A 144 22.37 26.52 94.70
CA ASP A 144 21.29 26.65 93.70
C ASP A 144 21.74 26.92 92.24
N GLU A 145 23.01 27.21 91.96
CA GLU A 145 23.48 27.60 90.62
C GLU A 145 24.39 26.53 90.01
N MET A 146 24.25 26.28 88.70
CA MET A 146 25.21 25.45 87.96
C MET A 146 26.65 25.99 88.12
N ALA A 147 27.60 25.09 88.35
CA ALA A 147 28.99 25.47 88.61
C ALA A 147 29.69 26.13 87.39
N ALA A 148 29.38 25.67 86.18
CA ALA A 148 29.96 26.11 84.92
C ALA A 148 28.97 25.89 83.76
N ASP A 149 29.20 26.56 82.62
CA ASP A 149 28.45 26.27 81.40
C ASP A 149 28.73 24.82 80.99
N ASP A 150 27.71 24.08 80.55
CA ASP A 150 27.86 22.73 80.03
C ASP A 150 27.87 22.80 78.50
N ILE A 151 28.98 22.39 77.88
CA ILE A 151 29.18 22.42 76.42
C ILE A 151 29.30 20.98 75.95
N ARG A 152 28.42 20.57 75.04
CA ARG A 152 28.40 19.25 74.42
C ARG A 152 28.46 19.38 72.92
N SER A 153 29.09 18.43 72.26
CA SER A 153 29.07 18.38 70.79
C SER A 153 28.83 16.99 70.26
N PHE A 154 28.29 16.90 69.04
CA PHE A 154 28.12 15.64 68.32
C PHE A 154 28.24 15.88 66.81
N GLY A 155 28.61 14.84 66.08
CA GLY A 155 28.78 14.85 64.64
C GLY A 155 27.57 14.29 63.91
N ILE A 156 27.11 15.02 62.90
CA ILE A 156 26.05 14.59 61.98
C ILE A 156 26.63 13.60 60.97
N ALA A 157 25.84 12.60 60.60
CA ALA A 157 26.20 11.64 59.57
C ALA A 157 26.54 12.35 58.25
N CYS A 158 27.48 11.78 57.49
CA CYS A 158 27.66 12.16 56.10
C CYS A 158 26.47 11.65 55.26
N SER A 159 26.29 12.19 54.05
CA SER A 159 25.28 11.66 53.12
C SER A 159 25.91 10.72 52.08
N PRO A 160 25.29 9.59 51.72
CA PRO A 160 25.74 8.76 50.60
C PRO A 160 25.52 9.44 49.23
N ALA A 161 24.61 10.41 49.14
CA ALA A 161 24.34 11.18 47.93
C ALA A 161 23.98 12.64 48.24
N ILE A 162 24.55 13.60 47.52
CA ILE A 162 24.25 15.03 47.67
C ILE A 162 24.03 15.64 46.29
N GLU A 163 22.97 16.41 46.13
CA GLU A 163 22.71 17.21 44.94
C GLU A 163 23.19 18.65 45.17
N VAL A 164 23.99 19.17 44.24
CA VAL A 164 24.41 20.58 44.21
C VAL A 164 23.29 21.39 43.57
N THR A 165 22.80 22.39 44.31
CA THR A 165 21.65 23.23 43.94
C THR A 165 22.04 24.70 43.74
N SER A 166 23.26 25.08 44.11
CA SER A 166 23.76 26.45 44.01
C SER A 166 24.98 26.55 43.10
N SER A 167 25.04 27.63 42.31
CA SER A 167 26.19 28.00 41.49
C SER A 167 27.27 28.77 42.26
N ASP A 168 27.06 29.04 43.55
CA ASP A 168 28.03 29.75 44.38
C ASP A 168 29.23 28.85 44.75
N ASP A 169 30.36 29.48 45.11
CA ASP A 169 31.60 28.77 45.49
C ASP A 169 31.54 28.15 46.89
N ASP A 170 30.75 28.75 47.79
CA ASP A 170 30.67 28.36 49.21
C ASP A 170 29.26 28.63 49.77
N GLY A 171 28.95 27.96 50.87
CA GLY A 171 27.62 27.96 51.49
C GLY A 171 26.80 26.72 51.14
N GLU A 172 25.65 26.60 51.79
CA GLU A 172 24.73 25.46 51.65
C GLU A 172 24.34 25.21 50.19
N GLY A 173 24.34 23.94 49.79
CA GLY A 173 23.95 23.52 48.43
C GLY A 173 25.00 23.75 47.35
N THR A 174 26.19 24.26 47.68
CA THR A 174 27.31 24.42 46.72
C THR A 174 28.11 23.13 46.54
N LEU A 175 28.90 23.03 45.46
CA LEU A 175 29.77 21.88 45.21
C LEU A 175 30.84 21.70 46.30
N ARG A 176 31.42 22.80 46.78
CA ARG A 176 32.39 22.78 47.88
C ARG A 176 31.77 22.19 49.14
N ASP A 177 30.55 22.61 49.40
CA ASP A 177 29.79 22.17 50.56
C ASP A 177 29.40 20.68 50.45
N ALA A 178 28.98 20.23 49.27
CA ALA A 178 28.72 18.82 48.97
C ALA A 178 29.95 17.92 49.17
N LEU A 179 31.15 18.34 48.72
CA LEU A 179 32.40 17.58 48.90
C LEU A 179 32.74 17.32 50.38
N ILE A 180 32.41 18.26 51.25
CA ILE A 180 32.63 18.10 52.70
C ILE A 180 31.53 17.18 53.30
N GLY A 181 30.27 17.32 52.87
CA GLY A 181 29.13 16.57 53.42
C GLY A 181 29.03 15.10 52.96
N ILE A 182 29.60 14.77 51.79
CA ILE A 182 29.46 13.44 51.20
C ILE A 182 30.24 12.37 51.98
N CYS A 183 29.69 11.17 52.08
CA CYS A 183 30.41 10.01 52.59
C CYS A 183 31.55 9.57 51.64
N ASP A 184 32.50 8.83 52.17
CA ASP A 184 33.49 8.13 51.36
C ASP A 184 32.77 7.15 50.41
N SER A 185 33.20 7.12 49.14
CA SER A 185 32.52 6.45 48.02
C SER A 185 31.10 6.96 47.70
N GLY A 186 30.70 8.13 48.20
CA GLY A 186 29.39 8.73 47.89
C GLY A 186 29.32 9.37 46.50
N THR A 187 28.11 9.80 46.11
CA THR A 187 27.84 10.42 44.80
C THR A 187 27.34 11.85 44.94
N ILE A 188 27.94 12.77 44.20
CA ILE A 188 27.49 14.16 44.06
C ILE A 188 26.83 14.32 42.69
N THR A 189 25.60 14.84 42.66
CA THR A 189 24.86 15.19 41.44
C THR A 189 24.62 16.70 41.36
N PHE A 190 24.03 17.18 40.27
CA PHE A 190 23.75 18.60 40.05
C PHE A 190 22.29 18.80 39.65
N ASP A 191 21.64 19.77 40.28
CA ASP A 191 20.29 20.19 39.93
C ASP A 191 20.25 20.69 38.48
N ALA A 192 19.22 20.27 37.73
CA ALA A 192 19.06 20.64 36.32
C ALA A 192 18.96 22.16 36.09
N GLY A 193 18.53 22.93 37.09
CA GLY A 193 18.49 24.39 37.10
C GLY A 193 19.87 25.05 37.02
N LEU A 194 20.96 24.30 37.19
CA LEU A 194 22.33 24.76 36.97
C LEU A 194 22.77 24.67 35.50
N ALA A 195 21.90 24.22 34.58
CA ALA A 195 22.23 24.21 33.15
C ALA A 195 22.63 25.61 32.63
N ASP A 196 23.63 25.64 31.74
CA ASP A 196 24.23 26.85 31.16
C ASP A 196 24.80 27.85 32.18
N THR A 197 25.08 27.42 33.42
CA THR A 197 25.71 28.24 34.46
C THR A 197 27.19 27.89 34.70
N SER A 198 27.85 28.69 35.55
CA SER A 198 29.23 28.45 35.98
C SER A 198 29.38 28.56 37.49
N ILE A 199 29.84 27.49 38.14
CA ILE A 199 30.33 27.52 39.51
C ILE A 199 31.72 28.14 39.49
N THR A 200 31.84 29.38 39.96
CA THR A 200 33.07 30.17 39.81
C THR A 200 33.80 30.23 41.14
N LEU A 201 34.99 29.63 41.22
CA LEU A 201 35.79 29.59 42.45
C LEU A 201 36.26 31.00 42.82
N THR A 202 36.07 31.37 44.08
CA THR A 202 36.42 32.70 44.63
C THR A 202 37.42 32.63 45.78
N SER A 203 37.57 31.45 46.40
CA SER A 203 38.34 31.26 47.63
C SER A 203 39.63 30.47 47.40
N ASN A 204 39.53 29.19 47.00
CA ASN A 204 40.63 28.28 46.74
C ASN A 204 40.20 27.13 45.82
N GLU A 205 41.12 26.20 45.54
CA GLU A 205 40.82 24.97 44.78
C GLU A 205 39.82 24.05 45.51
N LEU A 206 39.14 23.18 44.76
CA LEU A 206 38.31 22.12 45.32
C LEU A 206 39.20 20.90 45.63
N THR A 207 39.63 20.78 46.89
CA THR A 207 40.40 19.62 47.36
C THR A 207 39.48 18.42 47.61
N ILE A 208 39.78 17.30 46.95
CA ILE A 208 39.06 16.03 47.10
C ILE A 208 39.93 15.07 47.91
N ASN A 209 39.50 14.81 49.14
CA ASN A 209 40.19 13.95 50.12
C ASN A 209 39.41 12.67 50.47
N LYS A 210 38.41 12.33 49.66
CA LYS A 210 37.53 11.16 49.78
C LYS A 210 37.43 10.45 48.45
N ASP A 211 37.07 9.18 48.49
CA ASP A 211 36.59 8.48 47.32
C ASP A 211 35.22 9.07 46.97
N VAL A 212 35.01 9.52 45.73
CA VAL A 212 33.77 10.20 45.36
C VAL A 212 33.47 10.09 43.88
N THR A 213 32.19 10.00 43.55
CA THR A 213 31.70 10.17 42.18
C THR A 213 31.02 11.52 42.05
N ILE A 214 31.51 12.39 41.18
CA ILE A 214 30.89 13.66 40.79
C ILE A 214 30.25 13.45 39.42
N ASN A 215 28.92 13.34 39.39
CA ASN A 215 28.17 12.89 38.23
C ASN A 215 27.14 13.93 37.81
N ASN A 216 27.46 14.71 36.77
CA ASN A 216 26.48 15.54 36.11
C ASN A 216 25.71 14.72 35.07
N THR A 217 24.41 14.60 35.25
CA THR A 217 23.48 13.93 34.32
C THR A 217 22.48 14.89 33.67
N ASP A 218 22.22 16.03 34.31
CA ASP A 218 21.04 16.85 34.03
C ASP A 218 21.36 18.33 33.77
N ALA A 219 22.46 18.87 34.32
CA ALA A 219 22.85 20.26 34.16
C ALA A 219 23.72 20.47 32.90
N ALA A 220 23.08 20.53 31.73
CA ALA A 220 23.80 20.71 30.46
C ALA A 220 24.67 21.99 30.45
N ASN A 221 25.87 21.91 29.88
CA ASN A 221 26.87 22.99 29.81
C ASN A 221 27.31 23.59 31.15
N LEU A 222 27.09 22.91 32.28
CA LEU A 222 27.60 23.35 33.58
C LEU A 222 29.14 23.43 33.56
N THR A 223 29.66 24.59 33.97
CA THR A 223 31.09 24.85 34.08
C THR A 223 31.51 24.97 35.54
N ILE A 224 32.59 24.28 35.93
CA ILE A 224 33.30 24.53 37.18
C ILE A 224 34.55 25.31 36.82
N SER A 225 34.59 26.59 37.21
CA SER A 225 35.61 27.52 36.76
C SER A 225 36.57 27.95 37.86
N GLY A 226 37.88 27.80 37.61
CA GLY A 226 38.94 28.32 38.49
C GLY A 226 39.12 29.84 38.42
N ASN A 227 38.28 30.54 37.64
CA ASN A 227 38.22 32.01 37.55
C ASN A 227 39.55 32.68 37.19
N SER A 228 40.39 31.99 36.42
CA SER A 228 41.76 32.39 36.08
C SER A 228 42.63 32.71 37.30
N ALA A 229 42.30 32.18 38.48
CA ALA A 229 42.95 32.49 39.74
C ALA A 229 43.33 31.24 40.57
N PHE A 230 42.59 30.15 40.40
CA PHE A 230 42.75 28.93 41.18
C PHE A 230 42.82 27.72 40.28
N ARG A 231 43.41 26.64 40.80
CA ARG A 231 43.22 25.30 40.25
C ARG A 231 41.77 24.90 40.50
N VAL A 232 41.16 24.14 39.58
CA VAL A 232 39.78 23.70 39.79
C VAL A 232 39.72 22.57 40.81
N PHE A 233 40.36 21.43 40.52
CA PHE A 233 40.35 20.26 41.39
C PHE A 233 41.75 19.81 41.81
N HIS A 234 41.88 19.40 43.07
CA HIS A 234 43.07 18.73 43.59
C HIS A 234 42.66 17.41 44.23
N ILE A 235 43.11 16.29 43.65
CA ILE A 235 42.81 14.95 44.14
C ILE A 235 43.99 14.44 44.96
N ASN A 236 43.76 14.20 46.25
CA ASN A 236 44.79 13.72 47.16
C ASN A 236 45.21 12.28 46.86
N SER A 237 46.45 11.95 47.22
CA SER A 237 46.96 10.59 47.06
C SER A 237 46.12 9.53 47.81
N GLY A 238 45.94 8.38 47.15
CA GLY A 238 45.15 7.26 47.67
C GLY A 238 43.64 7.46 47.62
N LYS A 239 43.14 8.40 46.80
CA LYS A 239 41.71 8.66 46.60
C LYS A 239 41.25 8.30 45.20
N THR A 240 40.09 7.67 45.11
CA THR A 240 39.44 7.29 43.85
C THR A 240 38.32 8.27 43.51
N VAL A 241 38.50 9.03 42.43
CA VAL A 241 37.59 10.10 42.04
C VAL A 241 37.09 9.87 40.62
N GLN A 242 35.77 9.86 40.44
CA GLN A 242 35.13 9.83 39.12
C GLN A 242 34.47 11.17 38.86
N ILE A 243 34.73 11.80 37.71
CA ILE A 243 34.08 13.05 37.29
C ILE A 243 33.44 12.83 35.93
N LYS A 244 32.14 13.08 35.83
CA LYS A 244 31.35 12.83 34.61
C LYS A 244 30.54 14.05 34.19
N GLY A 245 30.56 14.34 32.89
CA GLY A 245 29.65 15.33 32.28
C GLY A 245 29.89 16.79 32.66
N LEU A 246 31.10 17.17 33.10
CA LEU A 246 31.41 18.54 33.53
C LEU A 246 32.37 19.26 32.57
N THR A 247 32.17 20.57 32.45
CA THR A 247 33.19 21.46 31.88
C THR A 247 34.07 22.00 33.01
N ILE A 248 35.39 21.79 32.92
CA ILE A 248 36.39 22.23 33.91
C ILE A 248 37.26 23.28 33.23
N ALA A 249 37.13 24.54 33.65
CA ALA A 249 37.64 25.64 32.85
C ALA A 249 38.31 26.79 33.59
N ASN A 250 39.15 27.53 32.87
CA ASN A 250 39.81 28.74 33.34
C ASN A 250 40.57 28.52 34.67
N GLY A 251 41.08 27.32 34.93
CA GLY A 251 41.98 27.08 36.05
C GLY A 251 43.32 27.77 35.81
N SER A 252 43.88 28.45 36.81
CA SER A 252 45.19 29.11 36.67
C SER A 252 45.97 29.04 37.96
N VAL A 253 47.16 28.46 37.91
CA VAL A 253 48.06 28.38 39.09
C VAL A 253 49.52 28.59 38.71
N SER A 254 50.32 28.97 39.71
CA SER A 254 51.79 28.96 39.63
C SER A 254 52.40 27.63 40.05
N ASP A 255 51.60 26.56 40.06
CA ASP A 255 51.99 25.19 40.37
C ASP A 255 51.53 24.23 39.24
N HIS A 256 51.55 22.91 39.42
CA HIS A 256 51.16 21.95 38.37
C HIS A 256 49.63 21.80 38.24
N GLY A 257 49.10 21.43 37.08
CA GLY A 257 47.69 21.11 36.92
C GLY A 257 46.78 22.33 37.04
N GLY A 258 46.62 23.09 35.96
CA GLY A 258 45.72 24.26 35.95
C GLY A 258 44.26 23.87 36.20
N GLY A 259 43.76 22.86 35.48
CA GLY A 259 42.43 22.31 35.70
C GLY A 259 42.43 21.34 36.89
N ILE A 260 43.19 20.25 36.77
CA ILE A 260 43.26 19.18 37.75
C ILE A 260 44.71 18.83 38.10
N ASN A 261 45.01 18.73 39.40
CA ASN A 261 46.20 18.04 39.89
C ASN A 261 45.77 16.71 40.52
N ASN A 262 46.20 15.59 39.92
CA ASN A 262 45.84 14.25 40.36
C ASN A 262 47.03 13.52 40.97
N GLU A 263 46.94 13.24 42.28
CA GLU A 263 47.88 12.38 43.01
C GLU A 263 47.27 11.00 43.37
N GLY A 264 45.98 10.79 43.05
CA GLY A 264 45.20 9.58 43.31
C GLY A 264 44.79 8.84 42.03
N ASP A 265 43.62 8.22 42.04
CA ASP A 265 43.03 7.48 40.92
C ASP A 265 41.83 8.26 40.33
N LEU A 266 42.05 8.94 39.21
CA LEU A 266 41.06 9.77 38.53
C LEU A 266 40.42 9.01 37.36
N THR A 267 39.10 9.04 37.27
CA THR A 267 38.35 8.69 36.05
C THR A 267 37.59 9.91 35.53
N LEU A 268 37.80 10.29 34.28
CA LEU A 268 37.04 11.32 33.57
C LEU A 268 36.20 10.69 32.48
N THR A 269 34.92 11.05 32.41
CA THR A 269 34.01 10.57 31.35
C THR A 269 33.13 11.69 30.84
N ASN A 270 33.06 11.89 29.52
CA ASN A 270 32.18 12.90 28.91
C ASN A 270 32.45 14.35 29.39
N CYS A 271 33.70 14.65 29.75
CA CYS A 271 34.10 15.95 30.31
C CYS A 271 34.80 16.83 29.27
N THR A 272 34.76 18.15 29.50
CA THR A 272 35.51 19.12 28.71
C THR A 272 36.46 19.91 29.58
N LEU A 273 37.76 19.87 29.28
CA LEU A 273 38.77 20.68 29.95
C LEU A 273 39.19 21.83 29.03
N TYR A 274 38.87 23.05 29.43
CA TYR A 274 38.91 24.22 28.55
C TYR A 274 39.66 25.41 29.16
N ASP A 275 40.62 25.98 28.43
CA ASP A 275 41.35 27.20 28.81
C ASP A 275 41.98 27.16 30.23
N ASN A 276 42.44 25.99 30.67
CA ASN A 276 43.19 25.87 31.91
C ASN A 276 44.69 26.11 31.67
N GLU A 277 45.36 26.81 32.58
CA GLU A 277 46.72 27.31 32.40
C GLU A 277 47.61 27.10 33.63
N VAL A 278 48.90 26.86 33.40
CA VAL A 278 49.93 26.97 34.42
C VAL A 278 50.92 28.09 34.05
N ASN A 279 51.10 29.02 34.98
CA ASN A 279 51.85 30.27 34.78
C ASN A 279 53.19 30.29 35.53
N GLY A 280 53.50 29.26 36.33
CA GLY A 280 54.77 29.13 37.03
C GLY A 280 55.89 28.64 36.11
N SER A 281 57.13 29.08 36.38
CA SER A 281 58.32 28.60 35.66
C SER A 281 58.47 27.08 35.80
N LEU A 282 58.58 26.36 34.68
CA LEU A 282 58.73 24.90 34.62
C LEU A 282 57.56 24.11 35.22
N LYS A 283 56.38 24.72 35.32
CA LYS A 283 55.16 24.05 35.77
C LYS A 283 54.45 23.35 34.62
N LEU A 284 53.82 22.22 34.92
CA LEU A 284 53.45 21.18 33.97
C LEU A 284 51.94 20.92 34.04
N GLY A 285 51.34 20.50 32.92
CA GLY A 285 49.92 20.10 32.89
C GLY A 285 48.97 21.28 32.94
N GLY A 286 48.70 21.93 31.80
CA GLY A 286 47.72 23.03 31.74
C GLY A 286 46.31 22.53 32.11
N GLY A 287 45.84 21.49 31.42
CA GLY A 287 44.59 20.80 31.75
C GLY A 287 44.75 19.90 32.98
N ILE A 288 45.61 18.89 32.88
CA ILE A 288 45.85 17.90 33.95
C ILE A 288 47.34 17.72 34.20
N HIS A 289 47.72 17.73 35.48
CA HIS A 289 48.95 17.13 35.96
C HIS A 289 48.63 15.82 36.68
N ASN A 290 49.22 14.70 36.24
CA ASN A 290 48.95 13.37 36.77
C ASN A 290 50.22 12.71 37.32
N SER A 291 50.26 12.53 38.65
CA SER A 291 51.29 11.75 39.36
C SER A 291 50.76 10.41 39.89
N GLY A 292 49.44 10.22 39.92
CA GLY A 292 48.77 8.95 40.21
C GLY A 292 48.31 8.19 38.95
N THR A 293 47.07 7.69 38.95
CA THR A 293 46.44 7.03 37.81
C THR A 293 45.32 7.88 37.23
N ALA A 294 45.25 8.01 35.91
CA ALA A 294 44.15 8.70 35.22
C ALA A 294 43.58 7.84 34.08
N THR A 295 42.27 7.60 34.09
CA THR A 295 41.51 7.01 32.98
C THR A 295 40.59 8.06 32.39
N ILE A 296 40.77 8.38 31.12
CA ILE A 296 40.11 9.51 30.46
C ILE A 296 39.39 8.98 29.23
N THR A 297 38.07 9.13 29.21
CA THR A 297 37.21 8.53 28.19
C THR A 297 36.21 9.57 27.66
N ASN A 298 36.03 9.66 26.34
CA ASN A 298 35.06 10.58 25.73
C ASN A 298 35.23 12.04 26.19
N CYS A 299 36.46 12.50 26.34
CA CYS A 299 36.74 13.84 26.84
C CYS A 299 37.31 14.75 25.76
N THR A 300 37.00 16.04 25.86
CA THR A 300 37.56 17.08 25.00
C THR A 300 38.51 17.98 25.79
N PHE A 301 39.72 18.19 25.28
CA PHE A 301 40.69 19.14 25.85
C PHE A 301 40.97 20.23 24.82
N SER A 302 40.69 21.47 25.18
CA SER A 302 40.81 22.61 24.28
C SER A 302 41.42 23.82 24.96
N GLY A 303 42.37 24.47 24.29
CA GLY A 303 42.90 25.76 24.74
C GLY A 303 43.76 25.70 26.01
N ASN A 304 44.05 24.52 26.55
CA ASN A 304 44.83 24.40 27.78
C ASN A 304 46.31 24.71 27.53
N ARG A 305 46.97 25.38 28.50
CA ARG A 305 48.31 25.95 28.33
C ARG A 305 49.28 25.62 29.46
N ALA A 306 50.47 25.16 29.09
CA ALA A 306 51.62 25.10 29.97
C ALA A 306 52.71 26.08 29.46
N ASN A 307 52.60 27.35 29.84
CA ASN A 307 53.36 28.46 29.23
C ASN A 307 54.88 28.33 29.28
N SER A 308 55.42 27.58 30.24
CA SER A 308 56.87 27.36 30.35
C SER A 308 57.25 25.92 30.70
N GLY A 309 56.28 25.01 30.68
CA GLY A 309 56.47 23.59 30.94
C GLY A 309 55.69 22.74 29.95
N SER A 310 55.76 21.43 30.08
CA SER A 310 55.24 20.50 29.07
C SER A 310 53.83 20.00 29.40
N GLY A 311 53.15 19.41 28.42
CA GLY A 311 51.82 18.82 28.59
C GLY A 311 50.73 19.87 28.70
N GLY A 312 50.41 20.55 27.60
CA GLY A 312 49.38 21.59 27.58
C GLY A 312 48.02 21.04 28.01
N ALA A 313 47.55 19.96 27.36
CA ALA A 313 46.36 19.25 27.81
C ALA A 313 46.67 18.37 29.02
N ILE A 314 47.67 17.49 28.91
CA ILE A 314 48.00 16.50 29.93
C ILE A 314 49.52 16.40 30.11
N TYR A 315 49.98 16.50 31.35
CA TYR A 315 51.30 16.04 31.76
C TYR A 315 51.18 14.82 32.67
N ASN A 316 51.86 13.73 32.33
CA ASN A 316 51.82 12.46 33.06
C ASN A 316 53.21 12.03 33.55
N GLU A 317 53.37 11.90 34.86
CA GLU A 317 54.49 11.19 35.49
C GLU A 317 54.08 9.86 36.13
N GLY A 318 52.77 9.64 36.32
CA GLY A 318 52.17 8.38 36.75
C GLY A 318 51.71 7.50 35.58
N THR A 319 50.46 7.02 35.66
CA THR A 319 49.81 6.22 34.60
C THR A 319 48.61 6.96 34.02
N VAL A 320 48.53 7.08 32.69
CA VAL A 320 47.36 7.63 32.00
C VAL A 320 46.88 6.70 30.88
N THR A 321 45.57 6.54 30.77
CA THR A 321 44.88 5.91 29.63
C THR A 321 43.92 6.92 29.03
N VAL A 322 44.02 7.15 27.72
CA VAL A 322 43.19 8.08 26.96
C VAL A 322 42.47 7.32 25.85
N THR A 323 41.14 7.30 25.90
CA THR A 323 40.29 6.54 24.98
C THR A 323 39.20 7.44 24.42
N ASN A 324 39.01 7.46 23.09
CA ASN A 324 37.95 8.25 22.45
C ASN A 324 37.96 9.72 22.88
N CYS A 325 39.12 10.37 22.94
CA CYS A 325 39.24 11.77 23.34
C CYS A 325 39.67 12.66 22.18
N THR A 326 39.33 13.95 22.26
CA THR A 326 39.79 14.97 21.30
C THR A 326 40.62 16.03 22.02
N LEU A 327 41.91 16.08 21.73
CA LEU A 327 42.88 17.04 22.29
C LEU A 327 43.34 17.96 21.16
N TYR A 328 42.77 19.17 21.12
CA TYR A 328 43.03 20.16 20.06
C TYR A 328 43.33 21.55 20.63
N ASN A 329 44.19 22.31 19.95
CA ASN A 329 44.52 23.69 20.30
C ASN A 329 45.07 23.85 21.74
N ASN A 330 45.78 22.84 22.24
CA ASN A 330 46.50 22.94 23.51
C ASN A 330 47.95 23.37 23.24
N HIS A 331 48.58 23.98 24.24
CA HIS A 331 49.91 24.55 24.11
C HIS A 331 50.83 24.17 25.28
N GLY A 332 52.07 23.80 25.00
CA GLY A 332 53.09 23.58 26.02
C GLY A 332 54.51 23.78 25.49
N ALA A 333 55.51 23.83 26.36
CA ALA A 333 56.90 23.93 25.94
C ALA A 333 57.33 22.73 25.07
N SER A 334 56.78 21.54 25.35
CA SER A 334 56.85 20.32 24.53
C SER A 334 55.57 19.51 24.80
N GLY A 335 55.08 18.74 23.81
CA GLY A 335 53.85 17.95 23.93
C GLY A 335 52.66 18.80 24.35
N GLY A 336 52.25 19.73 23.48
CA GLY A 336 51.08 20.59 23.68
C GLY A 336 49.81 19.80 23.96
N GLY A 337 49.62 18.67 23.26
CA GLY A 337 48.62 17.67 23.63
C GLY A 337 49.02 16.93 24.91
N ILE A 338 49.81 15.86 24.78
CA ILE A 338 50.23 15.02 25.92
C ILE A 338 51.74 15.00 26.05
N THR A 339 52.23 15.20 27.27
CA THR A 339 53.61 14.83 27.64
C THR A 339 53.62 13.73 28.69
N THR A 340 54.48 12.72 28.52
CA THR A 340 54.62 11.65 29.50
C THR A 340 56.09 11.34 29.85
N THR A 341 56.37 11.17 31.13
CA THR A 341 57.57 10.54 31.67
C THR A 341 57.26 9.20 32.35
N GLY A 342 55.98 8.96 32.67
CA GLY A 342 55.44 7.69 33.15
C GLY A 342 54.87 6.82 32.03
N THR A 343 53.82 6.05 32.33
CA THR A 343 53.13 5.20 31.34
C THR A 343 51.92 5.92 30.75
N ALA A 344 51.86 6.04 29.42
CA ALA A 344 50.72 6.60 28.70
C ALA A 344 50.23 5.62 27.64
N THR A 345 48.95 5.26 27.71
CA THR A 345 48.25 4.45 26.70
C THR A 345 47.21 5.29 25.99
N VAL A 346 47.16 5.23 24.66
CA VAL A 346 46.22 6.03 23.87
C VAL A 346 45.54 5.15 22.82
N GLN A 347 44.23 5.33 22.66
CA GLN A 347 43.42 4.59 21.69
C GLN A 347 42.22 5.41 21.19
N ASN A 348 41.82 5.20 19.93
CA ASN A 348 40.64 5.84 19.33
C ASN A 348 40.61 7.36 19.52
N SER A 349 41.75 8.04 19.67
CA SER A 349 41.79 9.44 20.10
C SER A 349 42.42 10.35 19.06
N ILE A 350 41.90 11.58 18.96
CA ILE A 350 42.45 12.65 18.14
C ILE A 350 43.36 13.49 19.03
N ILE A 351 44.66 13.53 18.70
CA ILE A 351 45.65 14.39 19.33
C ILE A 351 46.36 15.14 18.21
N ALA A 352 45.72 16.19 17.71
CA ALA A 352 46.16 16.90 16.51
C ALA A 352 45.86 18.40 16.61
N GLY A 353 46.63 19.22 15.88
CA GLY A 353 46.47 20.68 15.87
C GLY A 353 46.83 21.35 17.19
N ASN A 354 47.67 20.71 18.00
CA ASN A 354 48.26 21.32 19.19
C ASN A 354 49.52 22.13 18.82
N THR A 355 50.06 22.89 19.76
CA THR A 355 51.25 23.71 19.54
C THR A 355 52.28 23.49 20.63
N ALA A 356 53.57 23.62 20.28
CA ALA A 356 54.64 23.64 21.26
C ALA A 356 55.72 24.68 20.94
N ASP A 357 56.38 25.19 21.99
CA ASP A 357 57.53 26.09 21.83
C ASP A 357 58.75 25.37 21.24
N THR A 358 58.84 24.06 21.47
CA THR A 358 59.88 23.18 20.95
C THR A 358 59.27 22.09 20.05
N LEU A 359 59.99 20.99 19.82
CA LEU A 359 59.50 19.88 19.00
C LEU A 359 58.36 19.13 19.69
N PHE A 360 57.59 18.41 18.88
CA PHE A 360 56.50 17.52 19.27
C PHE A 360 55.27 18.25 19.83
N PRO A 361 54.59 19.13 19.07
CA PRO A 361 53.33 19.76 19.46
C PRO A 361 52.24 18.80 19.94
N ASP A 362 52.07 17.61 19.36
CA ASP A 362 50.96 16.72 19.75
C ASP A 362 51.31 15.84 20.95
N VAL A 363 52.42 15.11 20.86
CA VAL A 363 52.79 14.10 21.87
C VAL A 363 54.31 14.08 22.14
N ALA A 364 54.71 14.16 23.41
CA ALA A 364 56.12 14.08 23.82
C ALA A 364 56.35 13.00 24.88
N GLY A 365 57.29 12.09 24.64
CA GLY A 365 57.59 10.95 25.52
C GLY A 365 57.27 9.60 24.87
N THR A 366 57.38 8.50 25.62
CA THR A 366 57.13 7.15 25.10
C THR A 366 55.68 6.73 25.35
N PHE A 367 54.96 6.37 24.29
CA PHE A 367 53.56 5.96 24.36
C PHE A 367 53.38 4.49 24.01
N ILE A 368 52.31 3.91 24.56
CA ILE A 368 51.73 2.65 24.13
C ILE A 368 50.50 3.01 23.29
N SER A 369 50.61 2.94 21.97
CA SER A 369 49.45 3.05 21.09
C SER A 369 48.76 1.68 20.99
N ASN A 370 47.44 1.65 21.22
CA ASN A 370 46.60 0.50 20.88
C ASN A 370 45.95 0.66 19.49
N ASP A 371 46.64 1.35 18.59
CA ASP A 371 46.21 1.72 17.24
C ASP A 371 44.95 2.62 17.20
N HIS A 372 44.56 3.01 15.98
CA HIS A 372 43.36 3.79 15.69
C HIS A 372 43.34 5.20 16.33
N ASN A 373 44.50 5.82 16.48
CA ASN A 373 44.61 7.23 16.84
C ASN A 373 44.82 8.10 15.61
N LEU A 374 44.54 9.40 15.75
CA LEU A 374 44.83 10.40 14.72
C LEU A 374 45.70 11.51 15.31
N LEU A 375 46.85 11.73 14.69
CA LEU A 375 47.81 12.78 15.05
C LEU A 375 48.13 13.67 13.85
N SER A 376 48.66 14.87 14.09
CA SER A 376 49.15 15.74 13.00
C SER A 376 50.62 15.47 12.63
N GLU A 377 51.33 14.73 13.47
CA GLU A 377 52.73 14.34 13.28
C GLU A 377 53.05 12.98 13.94
N THR A 378 54.19 12.38 13.60
CA THR A 378 54.62 11.10 14.18
C THR A 378 55.24 11.30 15.55
N GLY A 379 54.56 10.83 16.60
CA GLY A 379 55.11 10.66 17.94
C GLY A 379 55.82 9.32 18.14
N THR A 380 56.68 9.21 19.16
CA THR A 380 57.29 7.93 19.52
C THR A 380 56.25 6.98 20.10
N GLY A 381 56.01 5.85 19.42
CA GLY A 381 55.04 4.82 19.83
C GLY A 381 53.74 4.77 19.02
N PHE A 382 53.59 5.62 17.99
CA PHE A 382 52.39 5.73 17.13
C PHE A 382 52.65 5.30 15.67
N GLU A 383 53.44 4.26 15.46
CA GLU A 383 53.96 3.89 14.13
C GLU A 383 52.90 3.33 13.15
N SER A 384 51.71 2.96 13.65
CA SER A 384 50.58 2.37 12.91
C SER A 384 49.31 3.23 12.91
N ASP A 385 49.39 4.45 13.43
CA ASP A 385 48.26 5.37 13.57
C ASP A 385 48.06 6.29 12.36
N LEU A 386 46.90 6.92 12.26
CA LEU A 386 46.59 7.87 11.19
C LEU A 386 47.34 9.19 11.43
N ILE A 387 47.91 9.73 10.35
CA ILE A 387 48.58 11.02 10.35
C ILE A 387 47.85 11.97 9.39
N GLU A 388 47.24 13.03 9.92
CA GLU A 388 46.61 14.10 9.13
C GLU A 388 47.06 15.47 9.65
N ALA A 389 47.85 16.17 8.83
CA ALA A 389 48.46 17.45 9.20
C ALA A 389 47.48 18.63 9.13
N ASP A 390 46.42 18.53 8.33
CA ASP A 390 45.40 19.56 8.21
C ASP A 390 44.18 19.24 9.08
N ILE A 391 44.20 19.76 10.30
CA ILE A 391 43.12 19.58 11.28
C ILE A 391 41.74 20.03 10.76
N ASN A 392 41.68 20.95 9.79
CA ASN A 392 40.43 21.42 9.20
C ASN A 392 39.75 20.38 8.31
N LYS A 393 40.42 19.27 8.00
CA LYS A 393 39.82 18.09 7.36
C LYS A 393 39.27 17.09 8.36
N VAL A 394 39.65 17.20 9.63
CA VAL A 394 39.32 16.21 10.66
C VAL A 394 38.13 16.68 11.49
N ILE A 395 38.21 17.90 12.04
CA ILE A 395 37.21 18.46 12.95
C ILE A 395 36.75 19.86 12.54
N GLU A 396 35.53 20.21 12.93
CA GLU A 396 35.08 21.61 12.96
C GLU A 396 35.80 22.35 14.09
N THR A 397 36.78 23.20 13.80
CA THR A 397 37.73 23.77 14.78
C THR A 397 37.17 24.75 15.81
N THR A 398 35.85 25.00 15.82
CA THR A 398 35.20 25.84 16.84
C THR A 398 34.60 24.98 17.94
N LEU A 399 35.06 25.16 19.18
CA LEU A 399 34.48 24.45 20.33
C LEU A 399 33.06 24.96 20.59
N LYS A 400 32.07 24.08 20.49
CA LYS A 400 30.66 24.44 20.67
C LYS A 400 29.89 23.28 21.30
N ASN A 401 28.66 23.57 21.69
CA ASN A 401 27.73 22.51 22.09
C ASN A 401 27.24 21.80 20.82
N ASN A 402 27.62 20.54 20.63
CA ASN A 402 27.22 19.69 19.50
C ASN A 402 26.16 18.65 19.90
N GLY A 403 25.41 18.93 20.96
CA GLY A 403 24.59 17.97 21.70
C GLY A 403 25.29 17.49 22.97
N GLY A 404 24.51 17.00 23.93
CA GLY A 404 25.02 16.46 25.20
C GLY A 404 25.25 17.47 26.32
N LEU A 405 25.97 17.03 27.36
CA LEU A 405 26.21 17.78 28.60
C LEU A 405 27.39 18.75 28.54
N THR A 406 28.35 18.53 27.65
CA THR A 406 29.58 19.31 27.56
C THR A 406 29.95 19.60 26.10
N LYS A 407 30.71 20.69 25.88
CA LYS A 407 31.12 21.11 24.53
C LYS A 407 32.16 20.14 23.95
N THR A 408 32.04 19.81 22.67
CA THR A 408 33.00 18.95 21.95
C THR A 408 33.23 19.45 20.53
N TYR A 409 34.08 18.77 19.76
CA TYR A 409 34.34 19.05 18.35
C TYR A 409 33.64 18.01 17.47
N ALA A 410 32.83 18.47 16.52
CA ALA A 410 32.22 17.60 15.51
C ALA A 410 33.26 17.23 14.45
N LEU A 411 33.11 16.04 13.85
CA LEU A 411 33.92 15.62 12.70
C LEU A 411 33.40 16.29 11.41
N ILE A 412 34.30 16.56 10.47
CA ILE A 412 33.91 17.08 9.15
C ILE A 412 33.14 16.00 8.37
N GLN A 413 31.97 16.34 7.84
CA GLN A 413 31.11 15.40 7.07
C GLN A 413 30.96 15.76 5.58
N SER A 414 31.42 16.94 5.15
CA SER A 414 31.28 17.45 3.77
C SER A 414 32.26 18.61 3.50
N PRO A 415 32.80 18.76 2.27
CA PRO A 415 32.59 17.90 1.10
C PRO A 415 33.40 16.59 1.15
N ASP A 416 34.52 16.60 1.86
CA ASP A 416 35.37 15.43 2.10
C ASP A 416 35.14 14.97 3.53
N MET A 417 34.79 13.70 3.71
CA MET A 417 34.53 13.12 5.02
C MET A 417 35.82 13.04 5.83
N SER A 418 35.71 13.33 7.12
CA SER A 418 36.86 13.31 8.02
C SER A 418 37.52 11.93 8.03
N PRO A 419 38.86 11.85 7.99
CA PRO A 419 39.58 10.58 8.09
C PRO A 419 39.42 9.89 9.45
N ALA A 420 38.82 10.56 10.44
CA ALA A 420 38.48 9.96 11.73
C ALA A 420 37.15 9.19 11.70
N VAL A 421 36.29 9.43 10.70
CA VAL A 421 35.01 8.73 10.55
C VAL A 421 35.27 7.28 10.19
N ASP A 422 34.65 6.35 10.92
CA ASP A 422 34.73 4.90 10.74
C ASP A 422 36.17 4.34 10.79
N ALA A 423 37.08 5.08 11.44
CA ALA A 423 38.50 4.73 11.51
C ALA A 423 38.93 4.16 12.88
N GLY A 424 38.01 4.04 13.83
CA GLY A 424 38.23 3.55 15.19
C GLY A 424 38.06 2.05 15.34
N ASN A 425 38.37 1.54 16.54
CA ASN A 425 38.13 0.16 16.95
C ASN A 425 36.91 0.03 17.87
N ASN A 426 35.89 -0.73 17.42
CA ASN A 426 34.65 -0.99 18.16
C ASN A 426 34.84 -1.73 19.49
N SER A 427 35.83 -2.63 19.60
CA SER A 427 35.97 -3.47 20.80
C SER A 427 36.34 -2.67 22.04
N ASP A 428 37.02 -1.54 21.81
CA ASP A 428 37.63 -0.73 22.85
C ASP A 428 36.95 0.64 22.97
N ALA A 429 35.94 0.89 22.13
CA ALA A 429 35.11 2.09 22.17
C ALA A 429 33.99 1.96 23.23
N PRO A 430 33.71 3.03 24.00
CA PRO A 430 32.53 3.09 24.86
C PRO A 430 31.23 2.99 24.04
N GLY A 431 30.15 2.52 24.66
CA GLY A 431 28.85 2.36 23.98
C GLY A 431 28.17 3.67 23.57
N THR A 432 28.65 4.81 24.07
CA THR A 432 28.22 6.15 23.66
C THR A 432 29.42 7.06 23.45
N ASP A 433 29.25 8.13 22.68
CA ASP A 433 30.22 9.23 22.59
C ASP A 433 30.09 10.23 23.76
N GLN A 434 30.83 11.35 23.71
CA GLN A 434 30.80 12.40 24.74
C GLN A 434 29.42 13.01 24.97
N ARG A 435 28.56 13.00 23.96
CA ARG A 435 27.23 13.60 24.00
C ARG A 435 26.19 12.66 24.61
N GLY A 436 26.54 11.38 24.75
CA GLY A 436 25.61 10.31 25.11
C GLY A 436 24.96 9.66 23.89
N GLU A 437 25.37 10.01 22.66
CA GLU A 437 24.87 9.37 21.45
C GLU A 437 25.48 7.98 21.29
N SER A 438 24.72 7.03 20.75
CA SER A 438 25.16 5.65 20.60
C SER A 438 26.41 5.53 19.72
N ARG A 439 27.22 4.51 19.97
CA ARG A 439 28.41 4.18 19.19
C ARG A 439 28.51 2.65 19.02
N PRO A 440 28.88 2.13 17.84
CA PRO A 440 29.11 2.86 16.59
C PRO A 440 27.81 3.32 15.92
N ILE A 441 27.87 4.44 15.19
CA ILE A 441 26.88 4.87 14.19
C ILE A 441 27.61 4.87 12.85
N ASP A 442 27.05 4.17 11.85
CA ASP A 442 27.61 4.05 10.50
C ASP A 442 27.78 5.43 9.83
N GLY A 443 29.00 5.93 9.70
CA GLY A 443 29.30 7.28 9.22
C GLY A 443 29.72 7.36 7.75
N ASP A 444 30.08 6.25 7.10
CA ASP A 444 30.92 6.24 5.89
C ASP A 444 30.23 5.90 4.55
N ARG A 445 28.91 5.75 4.54
CA ARG A 445 28.11 5.33 3.37
C ARG A 445 28.49 3.96 2.77
N ILE A 446 29.42 3.19 3.36
CA ILE A 446 29.79 1.84 2.87
C ILE A 446 29.21 0.72 3.73
N GLY A 447 28.53 1.04 4.84
CA GLY A 447 27.59 0.14 5.52
C GLY A 447 28.20 -0.73 6.61
N SER A 448 29.42 -0.44 7.07
CA SER A 448 30.04 -1.10 8.22
C SER A 448 30.07 -0.16 9.41
N ALA A 449 29.26 -0.45 10.42
CA ALA A 449 29.25 0.34 11.65
C ALA A 449 30.57 0.19 12.42
N THR A 450 31.46 1.16 12.25
CA THR A 450 32.73 1.30 12.97
C THR A 450 32.69 2.56 13.82
N ALA A 451 33.36 2.53 14.96
CA ALA A 451 33.42 3.67 15.84
C ALA A 451 34.36 4.71 15.22
N ASP A 452 34.06 5.99 15.38
CA ASP A 452 34.96 7.05 14.98
C ASP A 452 36.15 7.23 15.94
N ILE A 453 37.23 7.80 15.43
CA ILE A 453 38.32 8.30 16.27
C ILE A 453 37.89 9.64 16.90
N GLY A 454 38.08 9.80 18.21
CA GLY A 454 37.81 11.02 18.98
C GLY A 454 36.60 10.92 19.89
N ALA A 455 36.24 12.05 20.49
CA ALA A 455 35.14 12.16 21.47
C ALA A 455 33.73 12.24 20.87
N PHE A 456 33.65 12.39 19.55
CA PHE A 456 32.41 12.58 18.80
C PHE A 456 32.19 11.40 17.84
N GLU A 457 30.95 10.92 17.74
CA GLU A 457 30.52 9.95 16.73
C GLU A 457 29.69 10.67 15.65
N ALA A 458 30.16 10.67 14.42
CA ALA A 458 29.52 11.28 13.27
C ALA A 458 28.20 10.57 12.94
N PRO A 459 27.07 11.28 12.90
CA PRO A 459 25.80 10.68 12.48
C PRO A 459 25.80 10.36 10.98
N ILE A 460 25.00 9.36 10.58
CA ILE A 460 24.78 8.98 9.17
C ILE A 460 24.36 10.23 8.36
N PRO A 461 25.05 10.58 7.25
CA PRO A 461 24.57 11.62 6.35
C PRO A 461 23.22 11.21 5.77
N LEU A 462 22.19 12.06 5.90
CA LEU A 462 20.89 11.79 5.31
C LEU A 462 21.03 11.55 3.80
N ALA A 463 20.57 10.39 3.31
CA ALA A 463 20.61 10.04 1.89
C ALA A 463 19.21 10.14 1.29
N VAL A 464 19.09 10.77 0.12
CA VAL A 464 17.83 10.83 -0.64
C VAL A 464 17.93 9.98 -1.90
N SER A 465 16.90 9.16 -2.14
CA SER A 465 16.82 8.27 -3.29
C SER A 465 15.44 8.33 -3.93
N ILE A 466 15.39 8.44 -5.26
CA ILE A 466 14.14 8.28 -6.01
C ILE A 466 13.81 6.79 -6.18
N ASN A 467 12.54 6.42 -6.22
CA ASN A 467 12.11 5.08 -6.60
C ASN A 467 12.63 4.71 -8.00
N ASN A 468 12.90 3.43 -8.26
CA ASN A 468 13.47 2.99 -9.55
C ASN A 468 12.54 3.25 -10.75
N SER A 469 11.22 3.21 -10.53
CA SER A 469 10.23 3.41 -11.59
C SER A 469 8.88 3.85 -11.06
N ALA A 470 8.14 4.60 -11.86
CA ALA A 470 6.72 4.88 -11.68
C ALA A 470 5.95 4.58 -12.97
N SER A 471 4.68 4.22 -12.85
CA SER A 471 3.79 4.01 -14.00
C SER A 471 2.40 4.52 -13.69
N ALA A 472 1.71 5.03 -14.70
CA ALA A 472 0.34 5.53 -14.62
C ALA A 472 -0.33 5.34 -15.98
N ASN A 473 -1.65 5.14 -16.00
CA ASN A 473 -2.40 5.21 -17.25
C ASN A 473 -2.48 6.67 -17.69
N GLU A 474 -2.45 6.95 -18.97
CA GLU A 474 -2.52 8.33 -19.48
C GLU A 474 -3.77 9.10 -18.99
N GLY A 475 -4.90 8.39 -18.80
CA GLY A 475 -6.12 8.91 -18.18
C GLY A 475 -6.05 9.23 -16.68
N ASP A 476 -4.96 8.88 -15.97
CA ASP A 476 -4.80 9.20 -14.54
C ASP A 476 -4.43 10.70 -14.32
N GLY A 477 -4.01 11.40 -15.37
CA GLY A 477 -3.65 12.82 -15.38
C GLY A 477 -2.39 13.20 -14.60
N THR A 478 -1.93 12.35 -13.67
CA THR A 478 -0.67 12.52 -12.93
C THR A 478 0.05 11.21 -12.68
N MET A 479 1.38 11.25 -12.76
CA MET A 479 2.31 10.20 -12.34
C MET A 479 3.20 10.72 -11.21
N ASN A 480 3.31 9.95 -10.13
CA ASN A 480 4.05 10.35 -8.93
C ASN A 480 5.35 9.55 -8.77
N PHE A 481 6.45 10.27 -8.60
CA PHE A 481 7.74 9.70 -8.21
C PHE A 481 7.99 10.01 -6.75
N THR A 482 8.35 8.99 -5.97
CA THR A 482 8.63 9.13 -4.54
C THR A 482 10.13 9.28 -4.34
N VAL A 483 10.52 10.37 -3.71
CA VAL A 483 11.89 10.61 -3.24
C VAL A 483 11.92 10.32 -1.74
N ASN A 484 12.65 9.29 -1.34
CA ASN A 484 12.74 8.82 0.05
C ASN A 484 14.03 9.31 0.69
N CYS A 485 13.95 9.73 1.94
CA CYS A 485 15.09 9.96 2.82
C CYS A 485 15.44 8.65 3.54
N SER A 486 16.72 8.44 3.88
CA SER A 486 17.20 7.27 4.65
C SER A 486 16.64 7.21 6.07
N SER A 487 16.22 8.35 6.62
CA SER A 487 15.48 8.53 7.87
C SER A 487 14.59 9.77 7.76
N ALA A 488 13.78 10.07 8.78
CA ALA A 488 13.19 11.40 8.88
C ALA A 488 14.30 12.47 8.85
N SER A 489 14.12 13.54 8.08
CA SER A 489 15.11 14.61 8.00
C SER A 489 15.10 15.47 9.26
N ASP A 490 16.27 15.81 9.77
CA ASP A 490 16.46 16.86 10.79
C ASP A 490 16.81 18.16 10.05
N GLY A 491 15.79 19.00 9.85
CA GLY A 491 15.82 20.17 8.99
C GLY A 491 15.27 19.94 7.58
N THR A 492 15.13 21.02 6.83
CA THR A 492 14.58 20.99 5.47
C THR A 492 15.61 20.48 4.45
N VAL A 493 15.20 19.54 3.61
CA VAL A 493 16.00 19.00 2.50
C VAL A 493 15.45 19.52 1.18
N LYS A 494 16.35 19.94 0.28
CA LYS A 494 15.97 20.39 -1.07
C LYS A 494 16.66 19.56 -2.12
N VAL A 495 15.90 18.85 -2.94
CA VAL A 495 16.39 17.91 -3.96
C VAL A 495 16.14 18.48 -5.34
N TYR A 496 17.18 18.62 -6.16
CA TYR A 496 17.11 19.11 -7.53
C TYR A 496 16.94 17.94 -8.48
N TYR A 497 16.10 18.09 -9.52
CA TYR A 497 15.86 17.04 -10.51
C TYR A 497 15.67 17.60 -11.92
N THR A 498 15.95 16.75 -12.92
CA THR A 498 15.71 17.02 -14.34
C THR A 498 14.95 15.86 -14.98
N MET A 499 14.00 16.18 -15.86
CA MET A 499 13.25 15.20 -16.64
C MET A 499 13.74 15.17 -18.08
N SER A 500 13.98 13.97 -18.61
CA SER A 500 14.41 13.76 -20.01
C SER A 500 13.45 12.84 -20.74
N SER A 501 13.10 13.22 -21.98
CA SER A 501 12.22 12.43 -22.85
C SER A 501 12.88 11.11 -23.26
N GLY A 502 12.10 10.02 -23.20
CA GLY A 502 12.44 8.73 -23.77
C GLY A 502 11.65 8.50 -25.05
N THR A 503 10.74 7.53 -25.05
CA THR A 503 9.74 7.37 -26.12
C THR A 503 8.57 8.33 -25.99
N ALA A 504 8.23 8.74 -24.76
CA ALA A 504 7.25 9.81 -24.51
C ALA A 504 7.84 11.16 -24.95
N VAL A 505 7.10 11.90 -25.76
CA VAL A 505 7.46 13.18 -26.38
C VAL A 505 6.75 14.36 -25.72
N SER A 506 6.98 15.56 -26.28
CA SER A 506 6.31 16.79 -25.87
C SER A 506 4.86 16.80 -26.38
N GLY A 507 4.03 15.96 -25.79
CA GLY A 507 2.60 15.78 -26.02
C GLY A 507 2.01 15.02 -24.84
N ASP A 508 2.72 13.97 -24.41
CA ASP A 508 2.32 13.00 -23.38
C ASP A 508 2.65 13.53 -21.99
N TYR A 509 3.71 14.33 -21.87
CA TYR A 509 4.05 15.09 -20.67
C TYR A 509 4.91 16.31 -21.00
N THR A 510 5.15 17.19 -20.02
CA THR A 510 6.04 18.36 -20.18
C THR A 510 7.34 18.19 -19.39
N PRO A 511 8.50 17.99 -20.06
CA PRO A 511 9.81 17.92 -19.40
C PRO A 511 10.15 19.22 -18.63
N ARG A 512 10.80 19.10 -17.47
CA ARG A 512 11.27 20.25 -16.68
C ARG A 512 12.50 19.93 -15.83
N THR A 513 13.23 20.99 -15.47
CA THR A 513 14.21 21.00 -14.38
C THR A 513 13.64 21.80 -13.22
N SER A 514 13.65 21.24 -12.01
CA SER A 514 13.08 21.88 -10.83
C SER A 514 13.69 21.33 -9.54
N SER A 515 13.08 21.66 -8.40
CA SER A 515 13.45 21.11 -7.09
C SER A 515 12.23 20.68 -6.30
N LEU A 516 12.35 19.58 -5.55
CA LEU A 516 11.45 19.13 -4.51
C LEU A 516 11.97 19.61 -3.15
N THR A 517 11.10 20.11 -2.29
CA THR A 517 11.42 20.40 -0.88
C THR A 517 10.76 19.34 0.00
N ILE A 518 11.55 18.67 0.83
CA ILE A 518 11.10 17.74 1.86
C ILE A 518 11.19 18.50 3.20
N PRO A 519 10.04 18.77 3.85
CA PRO A 519 9.99 19.47 5.15
C PRO A 519 10.77 18.76 6.26
N ASP A 520 11.12 19.51 7.29
CA ASP A 520 11.69 18.98 8.53
C ASP A 520 10.76 17.91 9.16
N GLY A 521 11.35 16.81 9.63
CA GLY A 521 10.66 15.65 10.18
C GLY A 521 10.08 14.67 9.15
N ASP A 522 10.01 15.03 7.86
CA ASP A 522 9.46 14.13 6.83
C ASP A 522 10.51 13.13 6.34
N SER A 523 10.06 11.91 6.00
CA SER A 523 10.91 10.84 5.48
C SER A 523 10.84 10.70 3.95
N SER A 524 10.00 11.47 3.27
CA SER A 524 9.87 11.42 1.81
C SER A 524 9.16 12.65 1.25
N GLY A 525 9.25 12.83 -0.07
CA GLY A 525 8.44 13.78 -0.83
C GLY A 525 8.08 13.26 -2.22
N ILE A 526 7.16 13.94 -2.90
CA ILE A 526 6.62 13.50 -4.19
C ILE A 526 6.96 14.50 -5.30
N ILE A 527 7.55 14.00 -6.37
CA ILE A 527 7.61 14.70 -7.66
C ILE A 527 6.38 14.26 -8.47
N ALA A 528 5.38 15.14 -8.55
CA ALA A 528 4.21 14.91 -9.40
C ALA A 528 4.49 15.36 -10.84
N VAL A 529 4.18 14.52 -11.81
CA VAL A 529 4.29 14.80 -13.25
C VAL A 529 2.91 14.74 -13.84
N ASN A 530 2.48 15.82 -14.50
CA ASN A 530 1.23 15.79 -15.25
C ASN A 530 1.45 15.03 -16.55
N ILE A 531 0.56 14.08 -16.83
CA ILE A 531 0.51 13.31 -18.07
C ILE A 531 -0.76 13.71 -18.84
N ALA A 532 -0.67 13.72 -20.16
CA ALA A 532 -1.78 14.03 -21.05
C ALA A 532 -2.56 12.76 -21.38
N ASP A 533 -3.87 12.88 -21.49
CA ASP A 533 -4.82 11.83 -21.86
C ASP A 533 -5.35 12.16 -23.26
N ASP A 534 -5.44 11.18 -24.16
CA ASP A 534 -6.11 11.36 -25.43
C ASP A 534 -7.09 10.23 -25.82
N ALA A 535 -7.14 9.82 -27.08
CA ALA A 535 -8.07 8.81 -27.59
C ALA A 535 -7.39 7.96 -28.67
N LEU A 536 -6.07 7.79 -28.59
CA LEU A 536 -5.22 7.19 -29.60
C LEU A 536 -4.63 5.91 -29.02
N ASP A 537 -4.86 4.77 -29.68
CA ASP A 537 -4.25 3.50 -29.27
C ASP A 537 -2.75 3.53 -29.58
N GLU A 538 -1.91 3.63 -28.55
CA GLU A 538 -0.44 3.81 -28.64
C GLU A 538 0.35 2.74 -27.87
N ASP A 539 1.64 2.58 -28.19
CA ASP A 539 2.49 1.72 -27.36
C ASP A 539 2.79 2.42 -26.03
N ASN A 540 2.95 1.67 -24.94
CA ASN A 540 3.39 2.26 -23.67
C ASN A 540 4.70 3.05 -23.84
N GLU A 541 4.73 4.25 -23.29
CA GLU A 541 5.81 5.20 -23.49
C GLU A 541 6.62 5.45 -22.23
N THR A 542 7.84 5.95 -22.38
CA THR A 542 8.76 6.13 -21.25
C THR A 542 9.47 7.48 -21.26
N PHE A 543 9.79 7.96 -20.06
CA PHE A 543 10.69 9.09 -19.81
C PHE A 543 11.51 8.86 -18.53
N THR A 544 12.49 9.71 -18.25
CA THR A 544 13.30 9.59 -17.02
C THR A 544 13.23 10.83 -16.14
N VAL A 545 13.36 10.61 -14.83
CA VAL A 545 13.57 11.63 -13.80
C VAL A 545 14.91 11.36 -13.13
N GLU A 546 15.83 12.31 -13.23
CA GLU A 546 17.17 12.22 -12.64
C GLU A 546 17.33 13.26 -11.52
N LEU A 547 17.70 12.82 -10.31
CA LEU A 547 18.12 13.69 -9.22
C LEU A 547 19.54 14.22 -9.50
N THR A 548 19.72 15.53 -9.51
CA THR A 548 20.97 16.20 -9.94
C THR A 548 21.74 16.86 -8.80
N GLY A 549 21.13 17.00 -7.63
CA GLY A 549 21.78 17.52 -6.42
C GLY A 549 20.83 17.52 -5.23
N ALA A 550 21.37 17.65 -4.02
CA ALA A 550 20.58 17.86 -2.82
C ALA A 550 21.30 18.81 -1.84
N ASP A 551 20.52 19.69 -1.20
CA ASP A 551 20.96 20.50 -0.07
C ASP A 551 20.61 19.75 1.23
N ASN A 552 21.54 19.68 2.18
CA ASN A 552 21.41 18.96 3.47
C ASN A 552 21.17 17.45 3.37
N ALA A 553 21.48 16.85 2.22
CA ALA A 553 21.43 15.41 2.01
C ALA A 553 22.43 14.99 0.94
N THR A 554 22.68 13.70 0.86
CA THR A 554 23.52 13.07 -0.14
C THR A 554 22.63 12.30 -1.12
N LEU A 555 23.03 12.17 -2.39
CA LEU A 555 22.25 11.40 -3.36
C LEU A 555 22.58 9.91 -3.27
N GLY A 556 21.54 9.09 -3.11
CA GLY A 556 21.59 7.63 -3.29
C GLY A 556 21.22 7.26 -4.73
N ASN A 557 20.11 6.52 -4.91
CA ASN A 557 19.61 6.25 -6.27
C ASN A 557 19.11 7.55 -6.91
N THR A 558 19.69 7.92 -8.05
CA THR A 558 19.39 9.19 -8.73
C THR A 558 18.45 9.05 -9.90
N LEU A 559 18.26 7.85 -10.47
CA LEU A 559 17.52 7.69 -11.71
C LEU A 559 16.21 6.91 -11.50
N SER A 560 15.13 7.44 -12.07
CA SER A 560 13.83 6.78 -12.15
C SER A 560 13.28 6.79 -13.57
N THR A 561 12.66 5.70 -13.98
CA THR A 561 11.92 5.61 -15.26
C THR A 561 10.42 5.77 -15.02
N GLY A 562 9.80 6.73 -15.70
CA GLY A 562 8.34 6.84 -15.83
C GLY A 562 7.83 6.04 -17.01
N THR A 563 6.75 5.28 -16.84
CA THR A 563 6.05 4.58 -17.94
C THR A 563 4.60 5.05 -18.02
N ILE A 564 4.25 5.70 -19.13
CA ILE A 564 2.87 6.07 -19.46
C ILE A 564 2.24 4.86 -20.14
N ILE A 565 1.14 4.36 -19.56
CA ILE A 565 0.43 3.18 -20.04
C ILE A 565 -0.75 3.66 -20.88
N ASP A 566 -0.79 3.18 -22.12
CA ASP A 566 -1.90 3.41 -23.06
C ASP A 566 -3.18 2.73 -22.53
N ASN A 567 -4.30 3.46 -22.56
CA ASN A 567 -5.60 2.95 -22.13
C ASN A 567 -6.67 2.94 -23.25
N ASP A 568 -6.28 3.25 -24.49
CA ASP A 568 -7.18 3.48 -25.63
C ASP A 568 -7.28 2.29 -26.60
N THR A 569 -7.57 1.09 -26.09
CA THR A 569 -7.57 -0.14 -26.93
C THR A 569 -8.46 -0.04 -28.18
N ALA A 570 -7.86 -0.20 -29.36
CA ALA A 570 -8.58 -0.16 -30.64
C ALA A 570 -9.51 -1.37 -30.87
N ALA A 571 -10.67 -1.14 -31.49
CA ALA A 571 -11.70 -2.15 -31.77
C ALA A 571 -12.12 -2.19 -33.25
N LEU A 572 -12.30 -3.40 -33.77
CA LEU A 572 -12.70 -3.69 -35.15
C LEU A 572 -14.19 -4.02 -35.27
N SER A 573 -14.84 -3.49 -36.30
CA SER A 573 -16.23 -3.81 -36.67
C SER A 573 -16.40 -3.93 -38.18
N ILE A 574 -17.43 -4.63 -38.63
CA ILE A 574 -17.80 -4.79 -40.04
C ILE A 574 -19.30 -4.49 -40.21
N ASN A 575 -19.70 -3.86 -41.32
CA ASN A 575 -21.11 -3.56 -41.60
C ASN A 575 -21.81 -4.69 -42.37
N ASP A 576 -23.15 -4.64 -42.40
CA ASP A 576 -23.97 -5.47 -43.28
C ASP A 576 -24.10 -4.83 -44.68
N VAL A 577 -24.33 -5.67 -45.69
CA VAL A 577 -24.46 -5.29 -47.10
C VAL A 577 -25.73 -5.92 -47.69
N THR A 578 -26.44 -5.19 -48.55
CA THR A 578 -27.53 -5.73 -49.38
C THR A 578 -27.19 -5.46 -50.84
N ILE A 579 -27.36 -6.47 -51.69
CA ILE A 579 -27.01 -6.41 -53.10
C ILE A 579 -27.94 -7.27 -53.95
N THR A 580 -28.20 -6.85 -55.17
CA THR A 580 -28.97 -7.62 -56.17
C THR A 580 -28.01 -8.44 -57.03
N GLU A 581 -28.30 -9.73 -57.24
CA GLU A 581 -27.40 -10.66 -57.93
C GLU A 581 -27.18 -10.33 -59.42
N GLY A 582 -28.22 -9.81 -60.07
CA GLY A 582 -28.22 -9.50 -61.51
C GLY A 582 -28.38 -10.75 -62.37
N ASN A 583 -28.78 -10.58 -63.64
CA ASN A 583 -29.21 -11.73 -64.46
C ASN A 583 -28.07 -12.56 -65.08
N SER A 584 -26.81 -12.18 -64.88
CA SER A 584 -25.61 -12.87 -65.40
C SER A 584 -24.32 -12.25 -64.86
N GLY A 585 -23.23 -13.02 -64.87
CA GLY A 585 -21.89 -12.51 -64.53
C GLY A 585 -21.71 -12.37 -63.02
N THR A 586 -20.92 -11.38 -62.58
CA THR A 586 -20.71 -11.12 -61.15
C THR A 586 -20.93 -9.66 -60.76
N ALA A 587 -21.59 -9.46 -59.61
CA ALA A 587 -21.67 -8.20 -58.88
C ALA A 587 -20.72 -8.23 -57.67
N ASN A 588 -20.43 -7.09 -57.03
CA ASN A 588 -19.48 -7.02 -55.92
C ASN A 588 -20.14 -6.49 -54.64
N ALA A 589 -20.29 -7.34 -53.63
CA ALA A 589 -20.66 -6.92 -52.28
C ALA A 589 -19.44 -6.36 -51.56
N THR A 590 -19.45 -5.06 -51.23
CA THR A 590 -18.32 -4.39 -50.56
C THR A 590 -18.64 -4.11 -49.10
N PHE A 591 -17.99 -4.87 -48.22
CA PHE A 591 -17.99 -4.68 -46.77
C PHE A 591 -16.95 -3.63 -46.37
N THR A 592 -17.28 -2.77 -45.43
CA THR A 592 -16.39 -1.83 -44.75
C THR A 592 -16.07 -2.34 -43.36
N VAL A 593 -14.79 -2.60 -43.12
CA VAL A 593 -14.25 -2.94 -41.81
C VAL A 593 -13.67 -1.66 -41.20
N SER A 594 -14.12 -1.30 -40.01
CA SER A 594 -13.73 -0.06 -39.30
C SER A 594 -12.88 -0.38 -38.07
N LEU A 595 -11.94 0.51 -37.73
CA LEU A 595 -11.07 0.47 -36.55
C LEU A 595 -11.27 1.76 -35.74
N SER A 596 -11.67 1.65 -34.47
CA SER A 596 -11.90 2.78 -33.57
C SER A 596 -11.54 2.42 -32.12
N PRO A 597 -10.89 3.31 -31.34
CA PRO A 597 -10.26 4.55 -31.76
C PRO A 597 -9.17 4.38 -32.82
N ARG A 598 -8.61 5.50 -33.31
CA ARG A 598 -7.46 5.47 -34.22
C ARG A 598 -6.28 4.85 -33.48
N SER A 599 -5.44 4.08 -34.18
CA SER A 599 -4.25 3.44 -33.60
C SER A 599 -2.97 3.90 -34.28
N THR A 600 -1.88 4.11 -33.54
CA THR A 600 -0.53 4.30 -34.10
C THR A 600 0.15 2.97 -34.40
N LYS A 601 -0.38 1.87 -33.87
CA LYS A 601 0.07 0.50 -34.14
C LYS A 601 -0.43 0.06 -35.53
N THR A 602 0.26 -0.91 -36.14
CA THR A 602 -0.28 -1.61 -37.32
C THR A 602 -1.22 -2.71 -36.85
N VAL A 603 -2.46 -2.70 -37.34
CA VAL A 603 -3.51 -3.68 -37.00
C VAL A 603 -3.87 -4.51 -38.22
N THR A 604 -3.88 -5.83 -38.09
CA THR A 604 -4.34 -6.76 -39.14
C THR A 604 -5.54 -7.57 -38.69
N VAL A 605 -6.45 -7.90 -39.59
CA VAL A 605 -7.60 -8.79 -39.31
C VAL A 605 -7.91 -9.68 -40.52
N ASN A 606 -8.21 -10.95 -40.28
CA ASN A 606 -8.60 -11.89 -41.34
C ASN A 606 -10.12 -11.82 -41.57
N CYS A 607 -10.51 -11.84 -42.83
CA CYS A 607 -11.89 -11.90 -43.30
C CYS A 607 -12.11 -13.21 -44.05
N SER A 608 -13.21 -13.93 -43.78
CA SER A 608 -13.60 -15.12 -44.54
C SER A 608 -15.12 -15.23 -44.67
N THR A 609 -15.57 -15.57 -45.88
CA THR A 609 -16.99 -15.84 -46.14
C THR A 609 -17.42 -17.20 -45.58
N ALA A 610 -18.65 -17.31 -45.09
CA ALA A 610 -19.30 -18.57 -44.75
C ALA A 610 -20.76 -18.57 -45.24
N ASN A 611 -21.20 -19.72 -45.74
CA ASN A 611 -22.56 -19.92 -46.24
C ASN A 611 -23.59 -19.70 -45.12
N SER A 612 -24.77 -19.20 -45.49
CA SER A 612 -25.97 -19.22 -44.65
C SER A 612 -27.11 -19.83 -45.46
N THR A 613 -28.02 -19.03 -46.03
CA THR A 613 -28.99 -19.53 -47.02
C THR A 613 -28.40 -19.55 -48.43
N ALA A 614 -27.54 -18.58 -48.76
CA ALA A 614 -26.70 -18.59 -49.95
C ALA A 614 -25.51 -19.54 -49.78
N ALA A 615 -25.19 -20.28 -50.83
CA ALA A 615 -24.10 -21.21 -50.96
C ALA A 615 -22.98 -20.70 -51.89
N ALA A 616 -21.73 -20.87 -51.44
CA ALA A 616 -20.57 -20.56 -52.26
C ALA A 616 -20.49 -21.45 -53.52
N GLY A 617 -20.26 -20.82 -54.66
CA GLY A 617 -20.15 -21.44 -55.98
C GLY A 617 -21.45 -21.44 -56.79
N THR A 618 -22.60 -21.19 -56.15
CA THR A 618 -23.88 -20.93 -56.82
C THR A 618 -24.23 -19.45 -56.75
N ASP A 619 -24.23 -18.88 -55.54
CA ASP A 619 -24.83 -17.55 -55.32
C ASP A 619 -23.76 -16.48 -55.06
N TYR A 620 -22.58 -16.91 -54.58
CA TYR A 620 -21.40 -16.05 -54.42
C TYR A 620 -20.09 -16.83 -54.53
N GLU A 621 -18.97 -16.14 -54.75
CA GLU A 621 -17.64 -16.75 -54.74
C GLU A 621 -17.01 -16.71 -53.34
N ALA A 622 -16.66 -17.89 -52.78
CA ALA A 622 -15.99 -17.97 -51.49
C ALA A 622 -14.70 -17.13 -51.48
N THR A 623 -14.65 -16.12 -50.62
CA THR A 623 -13.55 -15.16 -50.55
C THR A 623 -12.96 -15.14 -49.15
N SER A 624 -11.62 -15.11 -49.06
CA SER A 624 -10.90 -14.94 -47.81
C SER A 624 -9.66 -14.07 -48.02
N GLY A 625 -9.25 -13.31 -47.00
CA GLY A 625 -8.05 -12.48 -47.06
C GLY A 625 -7.75 -11.79 -45.73
N SER A 626 -6.61 -11.12 -45.65
CA SER A 626 -6.25 -10.28 -44.49
C SER A 626 -6.30 -8.81 -44.88
N LEU A 627 -6.91 -7.99 -44.02
CA LEU A 627 -6.86 -6.53 -44.12
C LEU A 627 -5.76 -6.02 -43.19
N GLU A 628 -4.98 -5.06 -43.66
CA GLU A 628 -3.94 -4.36 -42.89
C GLU A 628 -4.29 -2.87 -42.80
N PHE A 629 -4.45 -2.40 -41.56
CA PHE A 629 -4.58 -1.01 -41.16
C PHE A 629 -3.20 -0.53 -40.72
N THR A 630 -2.55 0.27 -41.55
CA THR A 630 -1.30 0.95 -41.14
C THR A 630 -1.64 2.05 -40.14
N ALA A 631 -0.65 2.48 -39.34
CA ALA A 631 -0.79 3.58 -38.37
C ALA A 631 -1.67 4.73 -38.88
N GLY A 632 -2.69 5.07 -38.10
CA GLY A 632 -3.64 6.14 -38.36
C GLY A 632 -4.83 5.79 -39.26
N GLN A 633 -4.90 4.60 -39.87
CA GLN A 633 -6.03 4.18 -40.70
C GLN A 633 -7.19 3.68 -39.84
N THR A 634 -8.42 4.08 -40.19
CA THR A 634 -9.64 3.72 -39.43
C THR A 634 -10.65 2.91 -40.24
N SER A 635 -10.42 2.66 -41.53
CA SER A 635 -11.33 1.83 -42.35
C SER A 635 -10.63 1.16 -43.53
N LYS A 636 -11.05 -0.06 -43.86
CA LYS A 636 -10.68 -0.84 -45.06
C LYS A 636 -11.91 -1.52 -45.66
N THR A 637 -11.85 -1.91 -46.91
CA THR A 637 -12.94 -2.62 -47.58
C THR A 637 -12.58 -4.07 -47.90
N PHE A 638 -13.52 -4.99 -47.73
CA PHE A 638 -13.44 -6.40 -48.15
C PHE A 638 -14.55 -6.65 -49.18
N THR A 639 -14.21 -7.16 -50.36
CA THR A 639 -15.16 -7.34 -51.47
C THR A 639 -15.38 -8.82 -51.75
N VAL A 640 -16.64 -9.22 -51.92
CA VAL A 640 -17.06 -10.58 -52.24
C VAL A 640 -17.84 -10.57 -53.56
N PRO A 641 -17.43 -11.34 -54.59
CA PRO A 641 -18.21 -11.47 -55.82
C PRO A 641 -19.51 -12.25 -55.58
N ILE A 642 -20.61 -11.72 -56.09
CA ILE A 642 -21.96 -12.32 -56.12
C ILE A 642 -22.21 -12.84 -57.52
N ILE A 643 -22.68 -14.06 -57.66
CA ILE A 643 -22.91 -14.71 -58.96
C ILE A 643 -24.34 -14.40 -59.39
N GLY A 644 -24.52 -13.84 -60.57
CA GLY A 644 -25.84 -13.54 -61.12
C GLY A 644 -26.34 -14.62 -62.06
N GLU A 645 -27.63 -14.97 -61.97
CA GLU A 645 -28.25 -16.04 -62.74
C GLU A 645 -29.66 -15.67 -63.27
N ILE A 646 -30.49 -16.61 -63.77
CA ILE A 646 -31.82 -16.27 -64.33
C ILE A 646 -32.98 -17.03 -63.69
N MET A 647 -32.71 -17.79 -62.64
CA MET A 647 -33.68 -18.60 -61.92
C MET A 647 -34.43 -17.72 -60.91
N ASP A 648 -35.74 -17.91 -60.78
CA ASP A 648 -36.54 -17.21 -59.77
C ASP A 648 -36.34 -17.87 -58.39
N GLU A 649 -35.80 -17.11 -57.43
CA GLU A 649 -35.25 -17.59 -56.14
C GLU A 649 -35.70 -16.74 -54.93
N ASP A 650 -35.63 -17.31 -53.71
CA ASP A 650 -35.92 -16.52 -52.50
C ASP A 650 -34.72 -15.61 -52.16
N GLU A 651 -34.92 -14.56 -51.36
CA GLU A 651 -33.79 -13.76 -50.86
C GLU A 651 -32.84 -14.63 -50.02
N GLU A 652 -31.54 -14.52 -50.28
CA GLU A 652 -30.53 -15.35 -49.64
C GLU A 652 -29.50 -14.54 -48.87
N THR A 653 -28.74 -15.20 -47.98
CA THR A 653 -27.75 -14.56 -47.13
C THR A 653 -26.48 -15.38 -47.01
N PHE A 654 -25.34 -14.70 -46.89
CA PHE A 654 -24.07 -15.27 -46.41
C PHE A 654 -23.40 -14.29 -45.44
N VAL A 655 -22.38 -14.73 -44.71
CA VAL A 655 -21.67 -13.88 -43.74
C VAL A 655 -20.19 -13.74 -44.06
N VAL A 656 -19.60 -12.60 -43.71
CA VAL A 656 -18.15 -12.39 -43.64
C VAL A 656 -17.74 -12.35 -42.17
N ASN A 657 -16.88 -13.27 -41.75
CA ASN A 657 -16.37 -13.37 -40.38
C ASN A 657 -15.02 -12.66 -40.25
N LEU A 658 -14.87 -11.82 -39.22
CA LEU A 658 -13.59 -11.28 -38.77
C LEU A 658 -12.93 -12.22 -37.78
N SER A 659 -11.62 -12.43 -37.89
CA SER A 659 -10.85 -13.26 -36.96
C SER A 659 -9.38 -12.87 -36.89
N GLY A 660 -8.74 -13.23 -35.77
CA GLY A 660 -7.30 -13.05 -35.55
C GLY A 660 -6.83 -11.58 -35.67
N PRO A 661 -7.41 -10.64 -34.89
CA PRO A 661 -6.90 -9.28 -34.86
C PRO A 661 -5.46 -9.26 -34.31
N SER A 662 -4.63 -8.32 -34.76
CA SER A 662 -3.28 -8.09 -34.26
C SER A 662 -3.12 -6.67 -33.68
N GLY A 663 -1.92 -6.32 -33.21
CA GLY A 663 -1.64 -4.97 -32.69
C GLY A 663 -2.35 -4.64 -31.37
N GLY A 664 -2.85 -5.65 -30.64
CA GLY A 664 -3.63 -5.44 -29.41
C GLY A 664 -5.11 -5.11 -29.64
N ALA A 665 -5.52 -4.93 -30.89
CA ALA A 665 -6.91 -4.62 -31.20
C ALA A 665 -7.87 -5.77 -30.88
N ILE A 666 -9.11 -5.43 -30.54
CA ILE A 666 -10.20 -6.38 -30.31
C ILE A 666 -11.19 -6.40 -31.48
N ILE A 667 -12.04 -7.44 -31.56
CA ILE A 667 -13.17 -7.46 -32.49
C ILE A 667 -14.44 -7.16 -31.69
N GLU A 668 -15.07 -6.03 -31.97
CA GLU A 668 -16.35 -5.62 -31.40
C GLU A 668 -17.52 -6.23 -32.16
N THR A 669 -17.49 -6.18 -33.49
CA THR A 669 -18.50 -6.79 -34.37
C THR A 669 -17.84 -7.79 -35.31
N ALA A 670 -18.06 -9.08 -35.05
CA ALA A 670 -17.33 -10.16 -35.72
C ALA A 670 -17.92 -10.60 -37.07
N GLN A 671 -19.15 -10.22 -37.39
CA GLN A 671 -19.85 -10.69 -38.58
C GLN A 671 -20.51 -9.53 -39.34
N GLY A 672 -20.28 -9.48 -40.65
CA GLY A 672 -21.07 -8.67 -41.58
C GLY A 672 -21.93 -9.60 -42.42
N ILE A 673 -23.22 -9.33 -42.49
CA ILE A 673 -24.20 -10.14 -43.23
C ILE A 673 -24.37 -9.54 -44.63
N CYS A 674 -24.27 -10.36 -45.67
CA CYS A 674 -24.75 -10.01 -47.01
C CYS A 674 -26.17 -10.55 -47.19
N THR A 675 -27.09 -9.71 -47.66
CA THR A 675 -28.38 -10.15 -48.22
C THR A 675 -28.35 -10.01 -49.74
N ILE A 676 -28.55 -11.10 -50.46
CA ILE A 676 -28.65 -11.18 -51.91
C ILE A 676 -30.14 -11.15 -52.26
N THR A 677 -30.56 -10.17 -53.05
CA THR A 677 -31.96 -10.04 -53.48
C THR A 677 -32.13 -10.56 -54.91
N ASP A 678 -33.12 -11.43 -55.10
CA ASP A 678 -33.55 -11.94 -56.40
C ASP A 678 -34.16 -10.83 -57.26
N ASN A 679 -33.85 -10.86 -58.56
CA ASN A 679 -34.40 -9.93 -59.56
C ASN A 679 -34.91 -10.61 -60.83
N ASP A 680 -35.10 -11.93 -60.79
CA ASP A 680 -35.65 -12.71 -61.88
C ASP A 680 -37.17 -12.80 -61.83
N SER A 681 -37.76 -13.11 -62.97
CA SER A 681 -39.22 -13.18 -63.11
C SER A 681 -39.71 -14.60 -62.88
N PRO A 682 -40.84 -14.80 -62.17
CA PRO A 682 -41.44 -16.13 -62.00
C PRO A 682 -41.74 -16.80 -63.35
N PRO A 683 -41.63 -18.14 -63.46
CA PRO A 683 -41.92 -18.86 -64.70
C PRO A 683 -43.40 -18.77 -65.11
N SER A 684 -43.70 -19.12 -66.36
CA SER A 684 -45.06 -19.21 -66.89
C SER A 684 -45.44 -20.64 -67.25
N LEU A 685 -46.71 -21.01 -67.02
CA LEU A 685 -47.29 -22.34 -67.24
C LEU A 685 -48.06 -22.42 -68.58
N SER A 686 -47.91 -23.53 -69.29
CA SER A 686 -48.72 -23.87 -70.46
C SER A 686 -49.13 -25.35 -70.45
N ILE A 687 -50.30 -25.68 -70.99
CA ILE A 687 -50.79 -27.06 -71.19
C ILE A 687 -50.94 -27.34 -72.70
N ASP A 688 -50.69 -28.56 -73.15
CA ASP A 688 -50.81 -28.95 -74.56
C ASP A 688 -52.24 -29.37 -74.95
N ASP A 689 -52.49 -29.48 -76.26
CA ASP A 689 -53.68 -30.10 -76.82
C ASP A 689 -53.38 -31.56 -77.20
N ILE A 690 -54.34 -32.46 -76.98
CA ILE A 690 -54.18 -33.90 -77.24
C ILE A 690 -55.33 -34.40 -78.13
N THR A 691 -55.00 -35.31 -79.05
CA THR A 691 -55.99 -36.07 -79.82
C THR A 691 -55.83 -37.55 -79.51
N VAL A 692 -56.94 -38.24 -79.23
CA VAL A 692 -56.96 -39.66 -78.91
C VAL A 692 -58.14 -40.35 -79.59
N THR A 693 -57.96 -41.59 -80.01
CA THR A 693 -59.04 -42.44 -80.54
C THR A 693 -59.68 -43.19 -79.38
N GLU A 694 -61.02 -43.19 -79.31
CA GLU A 694 -61.79 -43.74 -78.19
C GLU A 694 -61.61 -45.26 -78.03
N GLY A 695 -61.50 -45.98 -79.14
CA GLY A 695 -61.43 -47.44 -79.18
C GLY A 695 -62.79 -48.09 -78.94
N ASN A 696 -62.92 -49.36 -79.34
CA ASN A 696 -64.23 -50.03 -79.37
C ASN A 696 -64.81 -50.43 -77.98
N SER A 697 -64.05 -50.26 -76.88
CA SER A 697 -64.46 -50.60 -75.50
C SER A 697 -63.42 -50.16 -74.45
N GLY A 698 -63.84 -49.98 -73.20
CA GLY A 698 -62.91 -49.70 -72.09
C GLY A 698 -62.51 -48.23 -72.04
N THR A 699 -61.26 -47.95 -71.67
CA THR A 699 -60.76 -46.56 -71.61
C THR A 699 -59.35 -46.42 -72.20
N VAL A 700 -59.09 -45.31 -72.88
CA VAL A 700 -57.77 -44.88 -73.37
C VAL A 700 -57.33 -43.61 -72.61
N ASN A 701 -56.03 -43.46 -72.34
CA ASN A 701 -55.52 -42.32 -71.58
C ASN A 701 -55.11 -41.15 -72.49
N ALA A 702 -55.76 -39.99 -72.34
CA ALA A 702 -55.32 -38.71 -72.86
C ALA A 702 -54.38 -38.04 -71.83
N ALA A 703 -53.08 -37.98 -72.15
CA ALA A 703 -52.05 -37.44 -71.27
C ALA A 703 -51.67 -36.01 -71.69
N PHE A 704 -52.16 -35.02 -70.95
CA PHE A 704 -51.82 -33.61 -71.12
C PHE A 704 -50.52 -33.27 -70.39
N THR A 705 -49.59 -32.58 -71.04
CA THR A 705 -48.33 -32.10 -70.45
C THR A 705 -48.45 -30.64 -70.07
N VAL A 706 -48.26 -30.33 -68.79
CA VAL A 706 -48.14 -28.98 -68.25
C VAL A 706 -46.66 -28.62 -68.10
N THR A 707 -46.24 -27.49 -68.68
CA THR A 707 -44.83 -27.08 -68.81
C THR A 707 -44.58 -25.69 -68.23
N LEU A 708 -43.44 -25.50 -67.53
CA LEU A 708 -42.91 -24.19 -67.13
C LEU A 708 -41.97 -23.61 -68.21
N SER A 709 -41.99 -22.29 -68.41
CA SER A 709 -41.11 -21.59 -69.36
C SER A 709 -39.63 -21.65 -69.00
N THR A 710 -39.32 -21.69 -67.71
CA THR A 710 -37.97 -21.81 -67.13
C THR A 710 -38.06 -22.60 -65.82
N ALA A 711 -36.94 -23.13 -65.35
CA ALA A 711 -36.87 -23.66 -64.00
C ALA A 711 -36.97 -22.52 -62.97
N SER A 712 -37.46 -22.83 -61.77
CA SER A 712 -37.44 -21.96 -60.59
C SER A 712 -36.89 -22.76 -59.41
N SER A 713 -36.20 -22.10 -58.48
CA SER A 713 -35.77 -22.73 -57.22
C SER A 713 -36.89 -22.70 -56.17
N LYS A 714 -37.95 -21.92 -56.40
CA LYS A 714 -39.21 -21.96 -55.66
C LYS A 714 -40.06 -23.16 -56.09
N SER A 715 -40.90 -23.66 -55.18
CA SER A 715 -41.93 -24.63 -55.56
C SER A 715 -43.07 -23.93 -56.29
N VAL A 716 -43.42 -24.42 -57.47
CA VAL A 716 -44.50 -23.89 -58.30
C VAL A 716 -45.72 -24.81 -58.23
N THR A 717 -46.92 -24.25 -58.09
CA THR A 717 -48.17 -25.04 -58.10
C THR A 717 -49.21 -24.44 -59.04
N VAL A 718 -50.09 -25.30 -59.58
CA VAL A 718 -51.23 -24.91 -60.41
C VAL A 718 -52.37 -25.92 -60.27
N ASP A 719 -53.60 -25.45 -60.18
CA ASP A 719 -54.79 -26.31 -60.14
C ASP A 719 -55.25 -26.69 -61.56
N TYR A 720 -55.88 -27.86 -61.73
CA TYR A 720 -56.48 -28.31 -62.98
C TYR A 720 -57.87 -28.94 -62.77
N GLU A 721 -58.74 -28.79 -63.77
CA GLU A 721 -60.06 -29.43 -63.83
C GLU A 721 -60.51 -29.64 -65.28
N THR A 722 -61.21 -30.74 -65.56
CA THR A 722 -61.84 -30.98 -66.87
C THR A 722 -63.21 -30.34 -66.99
N ALA A 723 -63.58 -29.87 -68.18
CA ALA A 723 -64.93 -29.41 -68.51
C ALA A 723 -65.40 -29.96 -69.86
N ASP A 724 -66.69 -30.30 -69.94
CA ASP A 724 -67.34 -30.76 -71.17
C ASP A 724 -67.22 -29.70 -72.28
N ASN A 725 -67.14 -30.14 -73.53
CA ASN A 725 -67.40 -29.29 -74.69
C ASN A 725 -68.39 -29.98 -75.63
N THR A 726 -67.95 -30.72 -76.65
CA THR A 726 -68.83 -31.62 -77.41
C THR A 726 -68.88 -33.01 -76.82
N ALA A 727 -67.78 -33.46 -76.22
CA ALA A 727 -67.72 -34.67 -75.40
C ALA A 727 -68.31 -34.39 -74.01
N ILE A 728 -69.08 -35.33 -73.50
CA ILE A 728 -69.82 -35.31 -72.24
C ILE A 728 -69.18 -36.26 -71.23
N SER A 729 -68.90 -35.74 -70.04
CA SER A 729 -68.31 -36.57 -69.00
C SER A 729 -69.25 -37.70 -68.53
N GLY A 730 -68.68 -38.88 -68.34
CA GLY A 730 -69.37 -40.11 -67.98
C GLY A 730 -69.77 -40.95 -69.20
N THR A 731 -70.00 -40.33 -70.35
CA THR A 731 -70.17 -41.04 -71.63
C THR A 731 -68.82 -41.16 -72.33
N ASP A 732 -68.17 -40.04 -72.64
CA ASP A 732 -67.05 -40.00 -73.59
C ASP A 732 -65.70 -39.90 -72.87
N TYR A 733 -65.68 -39.34 -71.65
CA TYR A 733 -64.49 -39.31 -70.80
C TYR A 733 -64.82 -39.23 -69.30
N THR A 734 -63.89 -39.58 -68.44
CA THR A 734 -64.04 -39.43 -66.98
C THR A 734 -63.54 -38.07 -66.52
N THR A 735 -64.33 -37.35 -65.74
CA THR A 735 -63.91 -36.07 -65.13
C THR A 735 -62.61 -36.26 -64.34
N ALA A 736 -61.66 -35.34 -64.51
CA ALA A 736 -60.52 -35.21 -63.60
C ALA A 736 -60.51 -33.82 -62.97
N GLY A 737 -60.24 -33.80 -61.67
CA GLY A 737 -60.18 -32.57 -60.87
C GLY A 737 -61.45 -32.32 -60.01
N PRO A 738 -61.44 -31.25 -59.19
CA PRO A 738 -60.33 -30.31 -59.02
C PRO A 738 -59.08 -31.01 -58.42
N GLY A 739 -57.92 -30.76 -59.00
CA GLY A 739 -56.63 -31.30 -58.56
C GLY A 739 -55.51 -30.28 -58.67
N THR A 740 -54.38 -30.49 -57.99
CA THR A 740 -53.24 -29.55 -57.99
C THR A 740 -51.98 -30.26 -58.48
N LEU A 741 -51.28 -29.65 -59.44
CA LEU A 741 -49.92 -30.03 -59.83
C LEU A 741 -48.93 -29.22 -58.99
N ALA A 742 -47.91 -29.90 -58.46
CA ALA A 742 -46.80 -29.28 -57.75
C ALA A 742 -45.48 -29.64 -58.43
N PHE A 743 -44.78 -28.63 -58.93
CA PHE A 743 -43.44 -28.71 -59.48
C PHE A 743 -42.46 -28.53 -58.32
N SER A 744 -41.56 -29.50 -58.14
CA SER A 744 -40.44 -29.34 -57.20
C SER A 744 -39.43 -28.33 -57.77
N PRO A 745 -38.61 -27.68 -56.95
CA PRO A 745 -37.52 -26.82 -57.43
C PRO A 745 -36.71 -27.49 -58.55
N GLY A 746 -36.49 -26.76 -59.65
CA GLY A 746 -35.80 -27.25 -60.85
C GLY A 746 -36.64 -28.09 -61.83
N GLU A 747 -37.87 -28.50 -61.47
CA GLU A 747 -38.75 -29.29 -62.34
C GLU A 747 -39.53 -28.41 -63.31
N THR A 748 -39.58 -28.78 -64.60
CA THR A 748 -40.23 -27.96 -65.63
C THR A 748 -41.45 -28.60 -66.29
N THR A 749 -41.77 -29.87 -66.03
CA THR A 749 -42.90 -30.56 -66.67
C THR A 749 -43.65 -31.49 -65.71
N LYS A 750 -44.98 -31.57 -65.85
CA LYS A 750 -45.88 -32.53 -65.18
C LYS A 750 -46.96 -32.99 -66.16
N THR A 751 -47.63 -34.11 -65.87
CA THR A 751 -48.72 -34.61 -66.72
C THR A 751 -50.05 -34.75 -65.98
N VAL A 752 -51.15 -34.45 -66.67
CA VAL A 752 -52.53 -34.72 -66.26
C VAL A 752 -53.09 -35.81 -67.16
N ASN A 753 -53.55 -36.90 -66.56
CA ASN A 753 -54.04 -38.08 -67.27
C ASN A 753 -55.56 -38.14 -67.17
N ILE A 754 -56.25 -38.08 -68.32
CA ILE A 754 -57.70 -38.15 -68.45
C ILE A 754 -58.08 -39.46 -69.13
N SER A 755 -58.99 -40.23 -68.56
CA SER A 755 -59.48 -41.45 -69.21
C SER A 755 -60.62 -41.10 -70.18
N VAL A 756 -60.44 -41.44 -71.45
CA VAL A 756 -61.45 -41.38 -72.52
C VAL A 756 -62.11 -42.75 -72.61
N ASN A 757 -63.44 -42.81 -72.61
CA ASN A 757 -64.21 -44.04 -72.70
C ASN A 757 -64.39 -44.41 -74.18
N GLY A 758 -64.43 -45.70 -74.50
CA GLY A 758 -64.66 -46.17 -75.86
C GLY A 758 -65.93 -47.00 -76.00
N ASP A 759 -66.64 -46.85 -77.12
CA ASP A 759 -67.83 -47.65 -77.45
C ASP A 759 -67.91 -48.11 -78.93
N ILE A 760 -69.10 -48.42 -79.45
CA ILE A 760 -69.29 -48.96 -80.83
C ILE A 760 -70.27 -48.13 -81.68
N MET A 761 -70.64 -46.94 -81.21
CA MET A 761 -71.59 -46.04 -81.83
C MET A 761 -70.88 -45.18 -82.87
N ASP A 762 -71.31 -45.25 -84.15
CA ASP A 762 -70.81 -44.30 -85.17
C ASP A 762 -71.27 -42.87 -84.85
N GLU A 763 -70.32 -42.05 -84.39
CA GLU A 763 -70.48 -40.66 -83.99
C GLU A 763 -69.51 -39.69 -84.68
N ASP A 764 -69.67 -38.38 -84.44
CA ASP A 764 -68.73 -37.36 -84.93
C ASP A 764 -67.57 -37.19 -83.92
N SER A 765 -66.42 -36.67 -84.35
CA SER A 765 -65.33 -36.40 -83.38
C SER A 765 -65.74 -35.34 -82.36
N GLU A 766 -65.44 -35.62 -81.10
CA GLU A 766 -65.84 -34.82 -79.96
C GLU A 766 -64.63 -34.22 -79.24
N SER A 767 -64.87 -33.33 -78.27
CA SER A 767 -63.80 -32.69 -77.52
C SER A 767 -64.21 -32.28 -76.11
N PHE A 768 -63.24 -32.21 -75.21
CA PHE A 768 -63.37 -31.67 -73.85
C PHE A 768 -62.18 -30.76 -73.54
N HIS A 769 -62.27 -29.97 -72.46
CA HIS A 769 -61.21 -29.07 -72.01
C HIS A 769 -60.55 -29.55 -70.72
N VAL A 770 -59.26 -29.25 -70.55
CA VAL A 770 -58.53 -29.28 -69.26
C VAL A 770 -58.07 -27.86 -68.96
N SER A 771 -58.60 -27.24 -67.91
CA SER A 771 -58.31 -25.85 -67.56
C SER A 771 -57.34 -25.74 -66.38
N LEU A 772 -56.35 -24.87 -66.48
CA LEU A 772 -55.43 -24.51 -65.40
C LEU A 772 -55.91 -23.27 -64.64
N SER A 773 -55.74 -23.26 -63.30
CA SER A 773 -56.11 -22.11 -62.46
C SER A 773 -55.24 -21.98 -61.21
N ASN A 774 -55.39 -20.88 -60.47
CA ASN A 774 -54.71 -20.60 -59.19
C ASN A 774 -53.19 -20.88 -59.17
N PRO A 775 -52.39 -20.32 -60.11
CA PRO A 775 -50.95 -20.56 -60.09
C PRO A 775 -50.31 -19.88 -58.85
N ALA A 776 -49.34 -20.54 -58.23
CA ALA A 776 -48.48 -19.95 -57.20
C ALA A 776 -47.00 -20.05 -57.61
N ASN A 777 -46.24 -18.96 -57.39
CA ASN A 777 -44.86 -18.77 -57.86
C ASN A 777 -44.69 -18.93 -59.38
N ALA A 778 -45.76 -18.72 -60.14
CA ALA A 778 -45.76 -18.72 -61.60
C ALA A 778 -46.94 -17.89 -62.13
N THR A 779 -46.92 -17.65 -63.43
CA THR A 779 -48.06 -17.12 -64.20
C THR A 779 -48.63 -18.19 -65.13
N ILE A 780 -49.85 -18.03 -65.66
CA ILE A 780 -50.39 -18.92 -66.71
C ILE A 780 -50.27 -18.19 -68.05
N ALA A 781 -49.52 -18.77 -68.99
CA ALA A 781 -49.42 -18.31 -70.37
C ALA A 781 -50.48 -18.96 -71.26
N ASP A 782 -50.68 -20.27 -71.11
CA ASP A 782 -51.76 -21.02 -71.75
C ASP A 782 -52.48 -21.88 -70.71
N GLY A 783 -53.76 -21.59 -70.50
CA GLY A 783 -54.55 -22.16 -69.42
C GLY A 783 -55.54 -23.23 -69.84
N GLN A 784 -55.60 -23.61 -71.12
CA GLN A 784 -56.61 -24.55 -71.60
C GLN A 784 -56.02 -25.54 -72.60
N GLY A 785 -55.98 -26.82 -72.21
CA GLY A 785 -55.71 -27.93 -73.13
C GLY A 785 -57.00 -28.50 -73.69
N ILE A 786 -57.05 -28.77 -74.98
CA ILE A 786 -58.19 -29.37 -75.68
C ILE A 786 -57.90 -30.85 -75.91
N GLY A 787 -58.75 -31.71 -75.36
CA GLY A 787 -58.77 -33.15 -75.64
C GLY A 787 -59.76 -33.45 -76.75
N THR A 788 -59.29 -33.88 -77.92
CA THR A 788 -60.15 -34.30 -79.04
C THR A 788 -60.26 -35.82 -79.06
N ILE A 789 -61.49 -36.34 -79.08
CA ILE A 789 -61.83 -37.76 -79.15
C ILE A 789 -62.28 -38.06 -80.58
N THR A 790 -61.62 -39.00 -81.26
CA THR A 790 -61.99 -39.40 -82.62
C THR A 790 -62.61 -40.79 -82.63
N THR A 791 -63.72 -40.97 -83.33
CA THR A 791 -64.37 -42.28 -83.49
C THR A 791 -63.59 -43.23 -84.42
N ASP A 792 -63.58 -44.51 -84.08
CA ASP A 792 -63.11 -45.62 -84.93
C ASP A 792 -64.22 -46.58 -85.38
N ASP A 793 -65.50 -46.18 -85.24
CA ASP A 793 -66.66 -47.02 -85.53
C ASP A 793 -67.18 -46.94 -86.97
N ALA A 794 -67.87 -48.00 -87.41
CA ALA A 794 -68.37 -48.13 -88.77
C ALA A 794 -69.83 -47.65 -88.92
N PRO A 795 -70.19 -46.94 -90.01
CA PRO A 795 -71.56 -46.48 -90.23
C PRO A 795 -72.54 -47.65 -90.47
N PRO A 796 -73.84 -47.49 -90.16
CA PRO A 796 -74.84 -48.54 -90.30
C PRO A 796 -75.17 -48.88 -91.78
N ALA A 797 -75.49 -50.15 -92.06
CA ALA A 797 -75.91 -50.62 -93.38
C ALA A 797 -77.45 -50.56 -93.57
N LEU A 798 -77.92 -50.30 -94.80
CA LEU A 798 -79.34 -50.17 -95.19
C LEU A 798 -79.88 -51.44 -95.88
N SER A 799 -81.15 -51.79 -95.64
CA SER A 799 -81.91 -52.84 -96.35
C SER A 799 -83.39 -52.49 -96.55
N ILE A 800 -84.06 -53.09 -97.53
CA ILE A 800 -85.51 -53.01 -97.79
C ILE A 800 -86.11 -54.43 -97.96
N ASP A 801 -87.37 -54.64 -97.63
CA ASP A 801 -88.10 -55.92 -97.79
C ASP A 801 -88.81 -56.05 -99.16
N ASP A 802 -89.21 -57.27 -99.53
CA ASP A 802 -90.02 -57.55 -100.73
C ASP A 802 -91.51 -57.71 -100.34
N VAL A 803 -92.43 -57.19 -101.16
CA VAL A 803 -93.89 -57.24 -100.92
C VAL A 803 -94.62 -57.96 -102.05
N THR A 804 -95.59 -58.82 -101.72
CA THR A 804 -96.48 -59.50 -102.70
C THR A 804 -97.94 -59.33 -102.27
N MET A 805 -98.81 -58.98 -103.21
CA MET A 805 -100.23 -58.76 -102.95
C MET A 805 -101.11 -59.04 -104.17
N THR A 806 -102.43 -59.09 -103.97
CA THR A 806 -103.44 -59.18 -105.05
C THR A 806 -104.09 -57.81 -105.26
N GLU A 807 -104.05 -57.28 -106.48
CA GLU A 807 -104.56 -55.94 -106.83
C GLU A 807 -106.08 -55.78 -106.64
N GLY A 808 -106.85 -56.86 -106.86
CA GLY A 808 -108.31 -56.88 -106.72
C GLY A 808 -109.05 -56.38 -107.97
N ASN A 809 -110.35 -56.70 -108.09
CA ASN A 809 -111.09 -56.48 -109.34
C ASN A 809 -111.54 -55.03 -109.58
N GLU A 810 -111.52 -54.17 -108.55
CA GLU A 810 -111.84 -52.73 -108.60
C GLU A 810 -111.20 -52.01 -107.39
N GLY A 811 -110.76 -50.76 -107.55
CA GLY A 811 -110.25 -49.92 -106.46
C GLY A 811 -108.72 -49.92 -106.35
N THR A 812 -108.18 -49.60 -105.17
CA THR A 812 -106.73 -49.62 -104.91
C THR A 812 -106.41 -50.32 -103.58
N VAL A 813 -105.21 -50.91 -103.47
CA VAL A 813 -104.64 -51.53 -102.25
C VAL A 813 -103.23 -50.97 -101.98
N SER A 814 -102.77 -50.93 -100.73
CA SER A 814 -101.46 -50.33 -100.37
C SER A 814 -100.40 -51.39 -100.04
N ALA A 815 -99.30 -51.40 -100.80
CA ALA A 815 -98.11 -52.21 -100.56
C ALA A 815 -97.13 -51.44 -99.66
N THR A 816 -96.89 -51.93 -98.46
CA THR A 816 -95.98 -51.31 -97.48
C THR A 816 -94.62 -52.00 -97.48
N PHE A 817 -93.55 -51.27 -97.80
CA PHE A 817 -92.16 -51.70 -97.74
C PHE A 817 -91.46 -51.11 -96.50
N THR A 818 -90.65 -51.90 -95.81
CA THR A 818 -89.88 -51.53 -94.61
C THR A 818 -88.40 -51.41 -94.93
N ILE A 819 -87.82 -50.24 -94.70
CA ILE A 819 -86.39 -49.95 -94.80
C ILE A 819 -85.75 -50.00 -93.40
N SER A 820 -84.63 -50.69 -93.22
CA SER A 820 -83.95 -50.91 -91.93
C SER A 820 -82.46 -50.51 -91.92
N LEU A 821 -81.94 -50.06 -90.77
CA LEU A 821 -80.50 -49.88 -90.47
C LEU A 821 -79.94 -51.06 -89.65
N SER A 822 -78.66 -51.43 -89.87
CA SER A 822 -78.01 -52.56 -89.18
C SER A 822 -77.72 -52.30 -87.69
N THR A 823 -77.51 -51.04 -87.32
CA THR A 823 -77.36 -50.57 -85.94
C THR A 823 -77.91 -49.13 -85.87
N ALA A 824 -78.20 -48.66 -84.67
CA ALA A 824 -78.42 -47.24 -84.45
C ALA A 824 -77.13 -46.46 -84.73
N SER A 825 -77.27 -45.26 -85.29
CA SER A 825 -76.20 -44.26 -85.39
C SER A 825 -76.64 -43.01 -84.63
N SER A 826 -75.70 -42.29 -84.03
CA SER A 826 -75.95 -40.96 -83.46
C SER A 826 -76.05 -39.89 -84.55
N ARG A 827 -75.75 -40.26 -85.80
CA ARG A 827 -75.81 -39.41 -87.00
C ARG A 827 -77.11 -39.64 -87.75
N THR A 828 -77.56 -38.62 -88.48
CA THR A 828 -78.72 -38.73 -89.38
C THR A 828 -78.37 -39.55 -90.62
N VAL A 829 -79.16 -40.59 -90.93
CA VAL A 829 -78.99 -41.41 -92.16
C VAL A 829 -80.14 -41.14 -93.12
N THR A 830 -79.88 -40.76 -94.37
CA THR A 830 -80.92 -40.48 -95.38
C THR A 830 -80.75 -41.38 -96.61
N VAL A 831 -81.85 -41.97 -97.08
CA VAL A 831 -81.91 -42.81 -98.29
C VAL A 831 -83.08 -42.35 -99.17
N ASN A 832 -82.95 -42.35 -100.49
CA ASN A 832 -84.04 -42.00 -101.39
C ASN A 832 -84.80 -43.26 -101.84
N CYS A 833 -86.13 -43.24 -101.79
CA CYS A 833 -87.00 -44.32 -102.27
C CYS A 833 -87.69 -43.91 -103.58
N GLN A 834 -87.80 -44.82 -104.55
CA GLN A 834 -88.48 -44.56 -105.82
C GLN A 834 -89.04 -45.86 -106.42
N THR A 835 -90.19 -45.79 -107.04
CA THR A 835 -90.73 -46.97 -107.73
C THR A 835 -90.23 -47.06 -109.17
N ALA A 836 -90.06 -48.28 -109.69
CA ALA A 836 -89.74 -48.51 -111.09
C ALA A 836 -90.50 -49.71 -111.69
N ASP A 837 -91.09 -49.48 -112.86
CA ASP A 837 -91.85 -50.49 -113.62
C ASP A 837 -90.99 -51.72 -113.93
N VAL A 838 -91.59 -52.91 -113.84
CA VAL A 838 -90.99 -54.13 -114.38
C VAL A 838 -91.95 -54.76 -115.38
N THR A 839 -93.01 -55.39 -114.88
CA THR A 839 -94.16 -55.79 -115.71
C THR A 839 -95.38 -54.96 -115.38
N ALA A 840 -95.53 -54.53 -114.13
CA ALA A 840 -96.50 -53.52 -113.73
C ALA A 840 -96.02 -52.14 -114.20
N ILE A 841 -96.93 -51.38 -114.80
CA ILE A 841 -96.73 -50.07 -115.39
C ILE A 841 -97.24 -48.98 -114.43
N GLY A 842 -96.34 -48.06 -114.07
CA GLY A 842 -96.63 -46.95 -113.21
C GLY A 842 -97.68 -45.99 -113.78
N GLY A 843 -98.65 -45.62 -112.94
CA GLY A 843 -99.81 -44.81 -113.31
C GLY A 843 -100.94 -45.61 -113.97
N ILE A 844 -100.73 -46.91 -114.20
CA ILE A 844 -101.77 -47.86 -114.57
C ILE A 844 -101.98 -48.81 -113.37
N ASP A 845 -100.95 -49.56 -113.01
CA ASP A 845 -101.03 -50.68 -112.06
C ASP A 845 -100.61 -50.27 -110.65
N TYR A 846 -99.80 -49.22 -110.51
CA TYR A 846 -99.44 -48.66 -109.21
C TYR A 846 -99.09 -47.17 -109.31
N ASP A 847 -99.20 -46.43 -108.21
CA ASP A 847 -98.82 -45.02 -108.12
C ASP A 847 -97.30 -44.87 -108.14
N VAL A 848 -96.79 -44.12 -109.12
CA VAL A 848 -95.35 -43.85 -109.23
C VAL A 848 -94.90 -42.93 -108.10
N ILE A 849 -93.97 -43.39 -107.27
CA ILE A 849 -93.18 -42.53 -106.40
C ILE A 849 -91.89 -42.15 -107.12
N THR A 850 -91.73 -40.86 -107.41
CA THR A 850 -90.45 -40.30 -107.85
C THR A 850 -89.54 -40.08 -106.64
N ALA A 851 -88.23 -40.33 -106.80
CA ALA A 851 -87.19 -40.25 -105.77
C ALA A 851 -87.51 -39.25 -104.64
N SER A 852 -87.92 -39.79 -103.49
CA SER A 852 -88.28 -39.04 -102.29
C SER A 852 -87.40 -39.48 -101.13
N PRO A 853 -86.84 -38.54 -100.34
CA PRO A 853 -85.96 -38.88 -99.22
C PRO A 853 -86.72 -39.51 -98.06
N LEU A 854 -86.15 -40.57 -97.52
CA LEU A 854 -86.51 -41.24 -96.28
C LEU A 854 -85.36 -41.03 -95.27
N THR A 855 -85.66 -40.32 -94.19
CA THR A 855 -84.66 -39.94 -93.18
C THR A 855 -84.86 -40.75 -91.90
N PHE A 856 -83.78 -41.39 -91.45
CA PHE A 856 -83.59 -41.95 -90.12
C PHE A 856 -82.98 -40.86 -89.24
N GLU A 857 -83.73 -40.39 -88.25
CA GLU A 857 -83.19 -39.50 -87.22
C GLU A 857 -82.24 -40.31 -86.31
N PRO A 858 -81.30 -39.66 -85.59
CA PRO A 858 -80.41 -40.35 -84.67
C PRO A 858 -81.15 -41.33 -83.74
N GLY A 859 -80.68 -42.58 -83.71
CA GLY A 859 -81.32 -43.68 -82.98
C GLY A 859 -82.45 -44.44 -83.69
N ASP A 860 -82.98 -43.95 -84.82
CA ASP A 860 -83.97 -44.70 -85.63
C ASP A 860 -83.32 -45.94 -86.26
N VAL A 861 -84.05 -47.06 -86.32
CA VAL A 861 -83.56 -48.31 -86.97
C VAL A 861 -84.46 -48.85 -88.08
N THR A 862 -85.72 -48.39 -88.18
CA THR A 862 -86.67 -48.83 -89.24
C THR A 862 -87.60 -47.69 -89.67
N LYS A 863 -87.94 -47.62 -90.95
CA LYS A 863 -88.96 -46.71 -91.55
C LYS A 863 -89.75 -47.46 -92.64
N THR A 864 -90.94 -47.00 -93.01
CA THR A 864 -91.78 -47.64 -94.05
C THR A 864 -92.16 -46.70 -95.19
N VAL A 865 -92.29 -47.21 -96.41
CA VAL A 865 -92.85 -46.53 -97.59
C VAL A 865 -94.06 -47.30 -98.10
N GLU A 866 -95.15 -46.59 -98.42
CA GLU A 866 -96.38 -47.19 -98.95
C GLU A 866 -96.55 -46.85 -100.44
N ILE A 867 -96.76 -47.88 -101.26
CA ILE A 867 -97.05 -47.76 -102.69
C ILE A 867 -98.50 -48.20 -102.93
N ILE A 868 -99.31 -47.36 -103.55
CA ILE A 868 -100.69 -47.69 -103.89
C ILE A 868 -100.71 -48.49 -105.20
N VAL A 869 -101.30 -49.68 -105.18
CA VAL A 869 -101.49 -50.58 -106.34
C VAL A 869 -102.97 -50.51 -106.76
N SER A 870 -103.24 -50.35 -108.05
CA SER A 870 -104.56 -50.20 -108.65
C SER A 870 -105.09 -51.53 -109.17
N GLY A 871 -106.35 -51.85 -108.89
CA GLY A 871 -107.01 -53.06 -109.36
C GLY A 871 -108.05 -52.79 -110.44
N ASP A 872 -108.14 -53.68 -111.43
CA ASP A 872 -109.13 -53.59 -112.49
C ASP A 872 -109.74 -54.95 -112.92
N THR A 873 -110.55 -54.95 -113.98
CA THR A 873 -111.27 -56.16 -114.45
C THR A 873 -110.68 -56.79 -115.72
N ALA A 874 -109.54 -56.27 -116.20
CA ALA A 874 -108.79 -56.88 -117.28
C ALA A 874 -108.21 -58.22 -116.81
N ASP A 875 -108.18 -59.21 -117.71
CA ASP A 875 -107.55 -60.50 -117.43
C ASP A 875 -106.05 -60.37 -117.74
N GLU A 876 -105.26 -60.06 -116.71
CA GLU A 876 -103.82 -59.81 -116.79
C GLU A 876 -103.02 -60.91 -116.05
N HIS A 877 -101.72 -61.03 -116.34
CA HIS A 877 -100.86 -62.00 -115.63
C HIS A 877 -100.29 -61.34 -114.37
N ASP A 878 -99.80 -62.12 -113.39
CA ASP A 878 -99.12 -61.53 -112.22
C ASP A 878 -98.01 -60.56 -112.65
N GLU A 879 -98.07 -59.33 -112.11
CA GLU A 879 -97.14 -58.26 -112.46
C GLU A 879 -96.25 -57.84 -111.28
N THR A 880 -95.14 -57.15 -111.58
CA THR A 880 -94.11 -56.75 -110.61
C THR A 880 -93.60 -55.33 -110.85
N PHE A 881 -93.15 -54.65 -109.81
CA PHE A 881 -92.41 -53.38 -109.82
C PHE A 881 -91.36 -53.34 -108.69
N TYR A 882 -90.37 -52.46 -108.78
CA TYR A 882 -89.35 -52.22 -107.73
C TYR A 882 -89.66 -50.96 -106.91
N VAL A 883 -89.11 -50.88 -105.69
CA VAL A 883 -89.13 -49.70 -104.79
C VAL A 883 -87.73 -49.31 -104.34
#